data_AF-A0A0P7BL31-F1
#
_entry.id   AF-A0A0P7BL31-F1
#
_cell.length_a   1.000
_cell.length_b   1.000
_cell.length_c   1.000
_cell.angle_alpha   90.00
_cell.angle_beta   90.00
_cell.angle_gamma   90.00
#
_symmetry.space_group_name_H-M   'P 1'
#
loop_
_entity.id
_entity.type
_entity.pdbx_description
1 polymer ?
#
loop_
_entity_poly.entity_id
_entity_poly.type
_entity_poly.pdbx_seq_one_letter_code
_entity_poly.pdbx_strand_id
1 'polypeptide(L)'
;MPSSLPVVYDGVRQPLVDFGGLMLKNVLPIAKRRADFRDIFDSITGILVLACIHDAQKPDLEQYLLWCATVELGLTKSRRHDLLESSNTPTEWEVVRQIMEHFKMLYLPFPVRTFCEAKATFYLSRSIRGDKLHIGHVIETAASSELWTPAVLLSVQNSGFALEHAQKALDDFVHRDDVFCDEFTSAVILQSSPGIDIAAVAARFAESHRLQAVYANEPALTHDSLPQGPYFIHGKSIHQAWKLYEDDLDAFVVPVIADDVVSPTSFSVLQAVSHQGTFKSIAVPSRLYSNPSEEKPLGGVRVSIKDNYDLKGIRTTMMNRAYNELYPPRTSSADYVTKLTQLGAVIVGKAKMSAFASAEELTDQWVDYHCPFNPRGDTYQTPSCSSTGAGASLAGYTWLDHSIGSDSEFVHCPSTAILLTFTKHPAVYVIHQPSTAFSASGPRMVLPPDKASSRAATMTEVFITVVEKFLGVKRTPISITDTWASNPLEEAGGKTLLEYLEMSAVWPMYYDTYHTFDDFRRDYLEKFGKPACVGPYMGKRWGLAVPFTEEEREQGVAEMKDTITDAVMMMPFGAAAPKYRDDANNLLSIVGSFSVFYLPPVLQLPTLIVPVGQKPYDSRISGLKEYRPIVSSFVGAHGSDILLLNLAEAVLKSANWPTEVKTGREAFTVGDNVRNVLQEDVE
;
A
#
# COMPACT_ATOMS: atom_id res chain seq x y z
N MET A 1 61.32 -7.99 -23.98
CA MET A 1 60.98 -8.67 -25.23
C MET A 1 59.47 -8.64 -25.40
N PRO A 2 58.97 -7.99 -26.47
CA PRO A 2 57.60 -8.05 -26.94
C PRO A 2 57.47 -9.04 -28.11
N SER A 3 56.27 -9.56 -28.35
CA SER A 3 55.83 -10.09 -29.66
C SER A 3 54.32 -10.34 -29.56
N SER A 4 53.42 -9.88 -30.41
CA SER A 4 53.42 -9.00 -31.58
C SER A 4 51.94 -8.92 -32.02
N LEU A 5 51.45 -7.72 -32.36
CA LEU A 5 50.15 -7.39 -33.03
C LEU A 5 49.99 -8.15 -34.39
N PRO A 6 48.85 -8.12 -35.15
CA PRO A 6 47.75 -7.14 -35.17
C PRO A 6 46.29 -7.64 -35.46
N VAL A 7 45.37 -6.67 -35.41
CA VAL A 7 43.95 -6.60 -35.86
C VAL A 7 43.68 -7.13 -37.28
N VAL A 8 42.53 -7.80 -37.53
CA VAL A 8 41.62 -7.62 -38.71
C VAL A 8 40.19 -8.11 -38.37
N TYR A 9 39.18 -7.27 -38.65
CA TYR A 9 37.75 -7.59 -38.71
C TYR A 9 37.47 -8.48 -39.94
N ASP A 10 36.77 -9.61 -39.80
CA ASP A 10 35.97 -10.11 -40.93
C ASP A 10 34.69 -10.85 -40.48
N GLY A 11 33.59 -10.56 -41.15
CA GLY A 11 32.24 -10.78 -40.65
C GLY A 11 31.71 -12.20 -40.84
N VAL A 12 30.92 -12.65 -39.86
CA VAL A 12 29.82 -13.62 -40.07
C VAL A 12 28.66 -13.22 -39.16
N ARG A 13 27.58 -12.72 -39.77
CA ARG A 13 26.27 -12.50 -39.14
C ARG A 13 25.79 -13.81 -38.51
N GLN A 14 25.58 -13.83 -37.20
CA GLN A 14 24.72 -14.83 -36.57
C GLN A 14 23.24 -14.48 -36.82
N PRO A 15 22.34 -15.49 -36.93
CA PRO A 15 21.00 -15.28 -37.44
C PRO A 15 20.15 -14.52 -36.41
N LEU A 16 19.65 -13.35 -36.83
CA LEU A 16 18.43 -12.78 -36.27
C LEU A 16 17.38 -13.88 -36.29
N VAL A 17 16.98 -14.35 -35.11
CA VAL A 17 15.79 -15.17 -34.95
C VAL A 17 14.64 -14.29 -35.43
N ASP A 18 14.14 -14.63 -36.61
CA ASP A 18 13.16 -13.88 -37.38
C ASP A 18 11.86 -13.76 -36.58
N PHE A 19 11.71 -12.63 -35.88
CA PHE A 19 10.51 -12.30 -35.11
C PHE A 19 9.26 -12.29 -36.01
N GLY A 20 9.42 -11.95 -37.30
CA GLY A 20 8.37 -12.07 -38.32
C GLY A 20 7.96 -13.52 -38.57
N GLY A 21 8.93 -14.43 -38.63
CA GLY A 21 8.68 -15.87 -38.69
C GLY A 21 7.98 -16.44 -37.44
N LEU A 22 8.30 -15.91 -36.26
CA LEU A 22 7.68 -16.30 -34.99
C LEU A 22 6.21 -15.83 -34.90
N MET A 23 5.93 -14.61 -35.38
CA MET A 23 4.56 -14.05 -35.47
C MET A 23 3.70 -14.84 -36.46
N LEU A 24 4.23 -15.16 -37.64
CA LEU A 24 3.52 -15.94 -38.67
C LEU A 24 3.18 -17.37 -38.22
N LYS A 25 4.07 -18.03 -37.47
CA LYS A 25 3.84 -19.41 -36.99
C LYS A 25 2.88 -19.50 -35.82
N ASN A 26 2.91 -18.54 -34.89
CA ASN A 26 2.22 -18.69 -33.61
C ASN A 26 0.97 -17.81 -33.48
N VAL A 27 0.94 -16.62 -34.11
CA VAL A 27 -0.15 -15.66 -33.93
C VAL A 27 -1.23 -15.83 -34.99
N LEU A 28 -0.84 -16.13 -36.23
CA LEU A 28 -1.76 -16.33 -37.36
C LEU A 28 -2.80 -17.46 -37.13
N PRO A 29 -2.45 -18.62 -36.54
CA PRO A 29 -3.42 -19.68 -36.26
C PRO A 29 -4.38 -19.35 -35.11
N ILE A 30 -4.02 -18.40 -34.25
CA ILE A 30 -4.81 -17.94 -33.10
C ILE A 30 -5.77 -16.83 -33.55
N ALA A 31 -5.26 -15.87 -34.34
CA ALA A 31 -6.05 -14.78 -34.90
C ALA A 31 -7.15 -15.27 -35.87
N LYS A 32 -6.87 -16.30 -36.69
CA LYS A 32 -7.87 -16.91 -37.60
C LYS A 32 -9.04 -17.63 -36.88
N ARG A 33 -8.94 -17.89 -35.57
CA ARG A 33 -9.96 -18.60 -34.78
C ARG A 33 -10.87 -17.67 -33.98
N ARG A 34 -10.60 -16.36 -33.94
CA ARG A 34 -11.45 -15.37 -33.28
C ARG A 34 -12.18 -14.53 -34.33
N ALA A 35 -13.51 -14.49 -34.23
CA ALA A 35 -14.36 -13.78 -35.20
C ALA A 35 -14.05 -12.27 -35.24
N ASP A 36 -13.63 -11.73 -34.10
CA ASP A 36 -13.34 -10.32 -33.81
C ASP A 36 -12.08 -9.78 -34.52
N PHE A 37 -11.23 -10.67 -35.06
CA PHE A 37 -9.93 -10.30 -35.65
C PHE A 37 -9.76 -10.74 -37.11
N ARG A 38 -10.81 -11.33 -37.70
CA ARG A 38 -10.76 -11.87 -39.06
C ARG A 38 -10.47 -10.78 -40.10
N ASP A 39 -11.15 -9.65 -39.97
CA ASP A 39 -11.10 -8.58 -40.98
C ASP A 39 -9.76 -7.81 -40.99
N ILE A 40 -9.06 -7.77 -39.85
CA ILE A 40 -7.76 -7.07 -39.72
C ILE A 40 -6.60 -7.92 -40.28
N PHE A 41 -6.70 -9.25 -40.17
CA PHE A 41 -5.64 -10.19 -40.55
C PHE A 41 -5.88 -10.91 -41.89
N ASP A 42 -7.06 -10.76 -42.49
CA ASP A 42 -7.35 -11.30 -43.83
C ASP A 42 -6.69 -10.46 -44.96
N SER A 43 -6.21 -9.26 -44.66
CA SER A 43 -5.36 -8.48 -45.55
C SER A 43 -3.88 -8.70 -45.23
N ILE A 44 -3.14 -9.31 -46.16
CA ILE A 44 -1.65 -9.40 -46.13
C ILE A 44 -1.01 -8.01 -45.95
N THR A 45 -1.72 -6.95 -46.36
CA THR A 45 -1.33 -5.54 -46.26
C THR A 45 -1.30 -5.04 -44.81
N GLY A 46 -2.28 -5.40 -43.98
CA GLY A 46 -2.33 -4.98 -42.56
C GLY A 46 -1.14 -5.50 -41.75
N ILE A 47 -0.72 -6.73 -42.04
CA ILE A 47 0.43 -7.38 -41.39
C ILE A 47 1.76 -6.75 -41.86
N LEU A 48 1.88 -6.41 -43.14
CA LEU A 48 3.08 -5.80 -43.71
C LEU A 48 3.25 -4.33 -43.31
N VAL A 49 2.14 -3.57 -43.17
CA VAL A 49 2.16 -2.17 -42.72
C VAL A 49 2.63 -2.07 -41.27
N LEU A 50 2.14 -2.94 -40.38
CA LEU A 50 2.59 -2.98 -38.98
C LEU A 50 4.06 -3.40 -38.85
N ALA A 51 4.52 -4.33 -39.70
CA ALA A 51 5.93 -4.72 -39.76
C ALA A 51 6.85 -3.60 -40.29
N CYS A 52 6.37 -2.78 -41.24
CA CYS A 52 7.13 -1.66 -41.81
C CYS A 52 7.16 -0.41 -40.90
N ILE A 53 6.08 -0.13 -40.15
CA ILE A 53 6.02 0.98 -39.19
C ILE A 53 6.96 0.76 -38.00
N HIS A 54 7.21 -0.49 -37.62
CA HIS A 54 8.12 -0.80 -36.51
C HIS A 54 9.60 -0.53 -36.86
N ASP A 55 9.99 -0.64 -38.13
CA ASP A 55 11.39 -0.50 -38.58
C ASP A 55 11.58 0.81 -39.38
N ALA A 56 11.39 1.94 -38.69
CA ALA A 56 11.39 3.30 -39.27
C ALA A 56 12.76 3.79 -39.81
N GLN A 57 13.79 2.94 -39.86
CA GLN A 57 15.13 3.29 -40.34
C GLN A 57 15.47 2.77 -41.75
N LYS A 58 14.49 2.29 -42.51
CA LYS A 58 14.74 1.87 -43.90
C LYS A 58 14.61 3.03 -44.89
N PRO A 59 15.63 3.28 -45.74
CA PRO A 59 15.66 4.43 -46.65
C PRO A 59 14.60 4.41 -47.76
N ASP A 60 13.94 3.28 -48.01
CA ASP A 60 12.97 3.10 -49.11
C ASP A 60 11.54 2.76 -48.62
N LEU A 61 11.19 3.20 -47.40
CA LEU A 61 9.92 2.91 -46.74
C LEU A 61 8.69 3.31 -47.60
N GLU A 62 8.76 4.43 -48.32
CA GLU A 62 7.69 4.88 -49.22
C GLU A 62 7.45 3.91 -50.39
N GLN A 63 8.50 3.36 -51.01
CA GLN A 63 8.34 2.38 -52.09
C GLN A 63 7.73 1.06 -51.59
N TYR A 64 8.05 0.66 -50.36
CA TYR A 64 7.50 -0.55 -49.74
C TYR A 64 6.02 -0.40 -49.41
N LEU A 65 5.61 0.74 -48.86
CA LEU A 65 4.21 1.05 -48.58
C LEU A 65 3.39 1.14 -49.88
N LEU A 66 3.98 1.71 -50.94
CA LEU A 66 3.36 1.79 -52.27
C LEU A 66 3.21 0.40 -52.93
N TRP A 67 4.21 -0.48 -52.77
CA TRP A 67 4.11 -1.87 -53.22
C TRP A 67 2.99 -2.61 -52.50
N CYS A 68 2.85 -2.44 -51.18
CA CYS A 68 1.79 -3.06 -50.39
C CYS A 68 0.39 -2.55 -50.79
N ALA A 69 0.22 -1.24 -51.03
CA ALA A 69 -1.05 -0.66 -51.48
C ALA A 69 -1.47 -1.15 -52.88
N THR A 70 -0.52 -1.30 -53.82
CA THR A 70 -0.83 -1.79 -55.19
C THR A 70 -1.25 -3.26 -55.24
N VAL A 71 -0.84 -4.06 -54.25
CA VAL A 71 -1.26 -5.46 -54.09
C VAL A 71 -2.71 -5.54 -53.62
N GLU A 72 -3.14 -4.65 -52.73
CA GLU A 72 -4.50 -4.65 -52.20
C GLU A 72 -5.56 -4.19 -53.23
N LEU A 73 -5.17 -3.35 -54.18
CA LEU A 73 -6.01 -2.93 -55.31
C LEU A 73 -6.08 -3.97 -56.45
N GLY A 74 -5.45 -5.14 -56.31
CA GLY A 74 -5.56 -6.25 -57.26
C GLY A 74 -4.87 -6.05 -58.61
N LEU A 75 -3.90 -5.13 -58.71
CA LEU A 75 -3.25 -4.78 -59.98
C LEU A 75 -2.29 -5.88 -60.47
N THR A 76 -2.27 -6.13 -61.78
CA THR A 76 -1.38 -7.11 -62.42
C THR A 76 0.08 -6.65 -62.39
N LYS A 77 1.02 -7.61 -62.44
CA LYS A 77 2.46 -7.37 -62.23
C LYS A 77 3.06 -6.34 -63.21
N SER A 78 2.55 -6.22 -64.44
CA SER A 78 3.04 -5.22 -65.42
C SER A 78 2.52 -3.81 -65.12
N ARG A 79 1.26 -3.66 -64.67
CA ARG A 79 0.68 -2.37 -64.27
C ARG A 79 1.32 -1.76 -63.01
N ARG A 80 1.93 -2.59 -62.15
CA ARG A 80 2.66 -2.12 -60.96
C ARG A 80 3.96 -1.39 -61.32
N HIS A 81 4.62 -1.80 -62.39
CA HIS A 81 5.86 -1.15 -62.85
C HIS A 81 5.55 0.21 -63.49
N ASP A 82 4.48 0.29 -64.28
CA ASP A 82 4.05 1.53 -64.95
C ASP A 82 3.61 2.61 -63.93
N LEU A 83 2.97 2.24 -62.81
CA LEU A 83 2.55 3.17 -61.74
C LEU A 83 3.72 3.73 -60.93
N LEU A 84 4.76 2.91 -60.72
CA LEU A 84 5.98 3.34 -60.05
C LEU A 84 6.82 4.28 -60.95
N GLU A 85 6.72 4.15 -62.27
CA GLU A 85 7.44 4.98 -63.24
C GLU A 85 6.66 6.24 -63.71
N SER A 86 5.33 6.30 -63.54
CA SER A 86 4.48 7.38 -64.10
C SER A 86 3.97 8.42 -63.08
N SER A 87 4.40 8.37 -61.82
CA SER A 87 3.85 9.19 -60.73
C SER A 87 4.30 10.66 -60.79
N ASN A 88 3.77 11.42 -61.75
CA ASN A 88 3.93 12.88 -61.83
C ASN A 88 2.60 13.65 -61.92
N THR A 89 1.46 13.03 -61.58
CA THR A 89 0.17 13.73 -61.55
C THR A 89 -0.37 13.97 -60.13
N PRO A 90 -0.84 15.19 -59.81
CA PRO A 90 -0.96 15.65 -58.41
C PRO A 90 -2.19 15.13 -57.65
N THR A 91 -3.16 14.51 -58.32
CA THR A 91 -4.50 14.22 -57.77
C THR A 91 -4.57 12.98 -56.89
N GLU A 92 -3.78 11.94 -57.13
CA GLU A 92 -3.74 10.74 -56.26
C GLU A 92 -2.86 10.95 -55.02
N TRP A 93 -1.84 11.80 -55.14
CA TRP A 93 -0.97 12.21 -54.03
C TRP A 93 -1.71 13.01 -52.94
N GLU A 94 -2.77 13.73 -53.31
CA GLU A 94 -3.55 14.52 -52.34
C GLU A 94 -4.39 13.62 -51.42
N VAL A 95 -4.85 12.46 -51.91
CA VAL A 95 -5.58 11.47 -51.10
C VAL A 95 -4.65 10.78 -50.11
N VAL A 96 -3.45 10.37 -50.55
CA VAL A 96 -2.44 9.78 -49.67
C VAL A 96 -1.95 10.79 -48.63
N ARG A 97 -1.74 12.05 -49.04
CA ARG A 97 -1.36 13.13 -48.13
C ARG A 97 -2.46 13.45 -47.11
N GLN A 98 -3.75 13.40 -47.49
CA GLN A 98 -4.87 13.56 -46.56
C GLN A 98 -4.99 12.41 -45.55
N ILE A 99 -4.74 11.16 -45.96
CA ILE A 99 -4.71 10.01 -45.05
C ILE A 99 -3.52 10.13 -44.07
N MET A 100 -2.36 10.55 -44.57
CA MET A 100 -1.18 10.78 -43.72
C MET A 100 -1.35 11.96 -42.75
N GLU A 101 -1.99 13.05 -43.15
CA GLU A 101 -2.31 14.18 -42.25
C GLU A 101 -3.37 13.79 -41.20
N HIS A 102 -4.32 12.91 -41.55
CA HIS A 102 -5.23 12.31 -40.57
C HIS A 102 -4.49 11.45 -39.54
N PHE A 103 -3.47 10.70 -39.96
CA PHE A 103 -2.62 9.90 -39.06
C PHE A 103 -1.62 10.74 -38.25
N LYS A 104 -1.16 11.89 -38.77
CA LYS A 104 -0.35 12.86 -38.00
C LYS A 104 -1.16 13.64 -36.97
N MET A 105 -2.47 13.86 -37.19
CA MET A 105 -3.36 14.43 -36.18
C MET A 105 -3.58 13.49 -34.98
N LEU A 106 -3.36 12.18 -35.14
CA LEU A 106 -3.31 11.19 -34.06
C LEU A 106 -1.97 11.17 -33.31
N TYR A 107 -0.98 11.97 -33.73
CA TYR A 107 0.31 12.17 -33.06
C TYR A 107 0.20 13.22 -31.93
N LEU A 108 -0.68 12.98 -30.96
CA LEU A 108 -0.34 13.31 -29.56
C LEU A 108 0.73 12.28 -29.12
N PRO A 109 1.69 12.62 -28.25
CA PRO A 109 2.75 11.72 -27.88
C PRO A 109 2.13 10.54 -27.14
N PHE A 110 1.81 9.47 -27.87
CA PHE A 110 1.51 8.17 -27.34
C PHE A 110 2.87 7.55 -27.03
N PRO A 111 3.35 7.56 -25.77
CA PRO A 111 4.21 6.46 -25.37
C PRO A 111 3.36 5.21 -25.63
N VAL A 112 3.95 4.23 -26.31
CA VAL A 112 3.37 2.89 -26.40
C VAL A 112 3.37 2.30 -24.99
N ARG A 113 2.47 2.79 -24.13
CA ARG A 113 1.99 2.08 -22.96
C ARG A 113 1.15 0.95 -23.52
N THR A 114 1.77 -0.23 -23.57
CA THR A 114 1.12 -1.51 -23.29
C THR A 114 -0.34 -1.61 -23.77
N PHE A 115 -0.54 -2.30 -24.90
CA PHE A 115 -1.80 -2.93 -25.30
C PHE A 115 -2.22 -4.09 -24.35
N CYS A 116 -1.87 -3.97 -23.07
CA CYS A 116 -2.50 -4.70 -21.98
C CYS A 116 -3.46 -3.71 -21.33
N GLU A 117 -4.69 -3.61 -21.84
CA GLU A 117 -5.77 -3.17 -20.97
C GLU A 117 -5.72 -4.08 -19.75
N ALA A 118 -5.39 -3.51 -18.59
CA ALA A 118 -5.33 -4.21 -17.33
C ALA A 118 -6.76 -4.65 -16.97
N LYS A 119 -7.17 -5.81 -17.47
CA LYS A 119 -8.39 -6.45 -16.98
C LYS A 119 -8.21 -6.66 -15.49
N ALA A 120 -9.10 -6.09 -14.68
CA ALA A 120 -9.07 -6.28 -13.24
C ALA A 120 -9.06 -7.79 -12.94
N THR A 121 -8.09 -8.23 -12.15
CA THR A 121 -7.98 -9.64 -11.76
C THR A 121 -8.69 -9.83 -10.42
N PHE A 122 -9.54 -10.84 -10.33
CA PHE A 122 -10.35 -11.10 -9.15
C PHE A 122 -10.06 -12.46 -8.53
N TYR A 123 -10.15 -12.52 -7.20
CA TYR A 123 -10.21 -13.72 -6.41
C TYR A 123 -11.66 -13.96 -5.97
N LEU A 124 -12.04 -15.24 -5.92
CA LEU A 124 -13.40 -15.67 -5.63
C LEU A 124 -13.44 -16.26 -4.22
N SER A 125 -14.21 -15.65 -3.33
CA SER A 125 -14.38 -16.18 -1.97
C SER A 125 -15.15 -17.51 -1.96
N ARG A 126 -15.17 -18.21 -0.82
CA ARG A 126 -15.91 -19.48 -0.69
C ARG A 126 -17.41 -19.26 -0.95
N SER A 127 -18.05 -20.25 -1.57
CA SER A 127 -19.49 -20.23 -1.88
C SER A 127 -20.32 -19.94 -0.63
N ILE A 128 -21.16 -18.91 -0.68
CA ILE A 128 -22.21 -18.71 0.32
C ILE A 128 -23.40 -19.57 -0.13
N ARG A 129 -23.68 -20.67 0.57
CA ARG A 129 -24.81 -21.55 0.24
C ARG A 129 -26.11 -20.87 0.65
N GLY A 130 -26.91 -20.45 -0.32
CA GLY A 130 -28.33 -20.20 -0.16
C GLY A 130 -29.10 -21.29 -0.92
N ASP A 131 -30.03 -21.98 -0.25
CA ASP A 131 -30.87 -22.95 -0.93
C ASP A 131 -31.94 -22.24 -1.78
N LYS A 132 -31.75 -22.35 -3.11
CA LYS A 132 -32.64 -22.17 -4.28
C LYS A 132 -32.69 -20.80 -5.01
N LEU A 133 -32.04 -20.79 -6.20
CA LEU A 133 -32.36 -19.93 -7.35
C LEU A 133 -33.57 -20.49 -8.15
N HIS A 134 -34.44 -19.61 -8.71
CA HIS A 134 -35.07 -19.60 -10.07
C HIS A 134 -36.29 -18.63 -10.13
N ILE A 135 -36.68 -17.96 -11.24
CA ILE A 135 -36.54 -18.24 -12.69
C ILE A 135 -36.02 -17.04 -13.52
N GLY A 136 -35.15 -17.38 -14.48
CA GLY A 136 -34.98 -16.77 -15.79
C GLY A 136 -34.09 -17.68 -16.68
N HIS A 137 -34.65 -18.27 -17.74
CA HIS A 137 -33.94 -18.92 -18.86
C HIS A 137 -34.43 -18.18 -20.12
N VAL A 138 -33.64 -17.79 -21.14
CA VAL A 138 -32.40 -18.34 -21.69
C VAL A 138 -31.57 -17.20 -22.35
N ILE A 139 -30.24 -17.15 -22.13
CA ILE A 139 -29.27 -16.77 -23.17
C ILE A 139 -29.20 -17.97 -24.10
N GLU A 140 -29.77 -17.88 -25.31
CA GLU A 140 -29.70 -18.97 -26.28
C GLU A 140 -28.32 -18.93 -26.93
N THR A 141 -27.32 -19.39 -26.17
CA THR A 141 -26.10 -20.09 -26.60
C THR A 141 -25.14 -20.16 -25.42
N ALA A 142 -25.27 -21.17 -24.57
CA ALA A 142 -24.15 -21.65 -23.76
C ALA A 142 -23.97 -23.13 -24.06
N ALA A 143 -23.38 -23.40 -25.22
CA ALA A 143 -22.72 -24.67 -25.43
C ALA A 143 -21.44 -24.70 -24.57
N SER A 144 -21.35 -25.67 -23.66
CA SER A 144 -20.17 -26.10 -22.89
C SER A 144 -19.73 -25.27 -21.67
N SER A 145 -19.37 -25.99 -20.58
CA SER A 145 -18.70 -25.57 -19.33
C SER A 145 -19.15 -24.25 -18.66
N GLU A 146 -19.86 -24.34 -17.53
CA GLU A 146 -20.42 -23.19 -16.79
C GLU A 146 -19.43 -22.02 -16.60
N LEU A 147 -19.70 -20.90 -17.27
CA LEU A 147 -18.91 -19.68 -17.21
C LEU A 147 -19.23 -18.88 -15.92
N TRP A 148 -18.21 -18.25 -15.34
CA TRP A 148 -18.39 -17.28 -14.26
C TRP A 148 -19.06 -16.01 -14.81
N THR A 149 -20.19 -15.62 -14.22
CA THR A 149 -20.94 -14.42 -14.64
C THR A 149 -20.74 -13.31 -13.59
N PRO A 150 -20.07 -12.20 -13.91
CA PRO A 150 -20.03 -11.04 -13.03
C PRO A 150 -21.44 -10.45 -12.92
N ALA A 151 -21.86 -10.12 -11.70
CA ALA A 151 -23.17 -9.58 -11.43
C ALA A 151 -23.12 -8.58 -10.27
N VAL A 152 -24.10 -7.70 -10.18
CA VAL A 152 -24.27 -6.79 -9.05
C VAL A 152 -25.49 -7.16 -8.24
N LEU A 153 -25.34 -7.30 -6.92
CA LEU A 153 -26.45 -7.53 -6.00
C LEU A 153 -27.00 -6.21 -5.49
N LEU A 154 -28.32 -6.02 -5.63
CA LEU A 154 -29.05 -4.85 -5.17
C LEU A 154 -30.16 -5.27 -4.19
N SER A 155 -30.27 -4.51 -3.09
CA SER A 155 -31.35 -4.69 -2.13
C SER A 155 -32.61 -3.92 -2.54
N VAL A 156 -33.70 -4.66 -2.70
CA VAL A 156 -35.02 -4.16 -3.09
C VAL A 156 -35.80 -3.79 -1.84
N GLN A 157 -35.99 -2.49 -1.64
CA GLN A 157 -36.63 -1.93 -0.43
C GLN A 157 -38.17 -1.96 -0.49
N ASN A 158 -38.76 -1.98 -1.70
CA ASN A 158 -40.20 -2.03 -1.90
C ASN A 158 -40.54 -2.52 -3.32
N SER A 159 -41.81 -2.89 -3.54
CA SER A 159 -42.30 -3.39 -4.83
C SER A 159 -42.23 -2.36 -5.98
N GLY A 160 -42.05 -1.07 -5.67
CA GLY A 160 -41.88 0.02 -6.64
C GLY A 160 -40.42 0.25 -7.09
N PHE A 161 -39.47 -0.56 -6.61
CA PHE A 161 -38.07 -0.46 -7.04
C PHE A 161 -37.94 -0.61 -8.57
N ALA A 162 -37.20 0.30 -9.19
CA ALA A 162 -37.15 0.48 -10.64
C ALA A 162 -35.72 0.76 -11.10
N LEU A 163 -35.49 0.76 -12.42
CA LEU A 163 -34.17 0.98 -13.02
C LEU A 163 -33.49 2.28 -12.57
N GLU A 164 -34.24 3.36 -12.35
CA GLU A 164 -33.68 4.64 -11.87
C GLU A 164 -33.08 4.50 -10.46
N HIS A 165 -33.73 3.72 -9.59
CA HIS A 165 -33.21 3.43 -8.25
C HIS A 165 -31.97 2.56 -8.31
N ALA A 166 -31.95 1.57 -9.22
CA ALA A 166 -30.78 0.75 -9.47
C ALA A 166 -29.62 1.58 -10.01
N GLN A 167 -29.85 2.42 -11.02
CA GLN A 167 -28.83 3.30 -11.59
C GLN A 167 -28.22 4.21 -10.53
N LYS A 168 -29.05 4.84 -9.70
CA LYS A 168 -28.56 5.66 -8.58
C LYS A 168 -27.67 4.87 -7.61
N ALA A 169 -28.00 3.60 -7.34
CA ALA A 169 -27.16 2.75 -6.50
C ALA A 169 -25.83 2.39 -7.19
N LEU A 170 -25.85 2.11 -8.49
CA LEU A 170 -24.64 1.81 -9.26
C LEU A 170 -23.71 3.02 -9.35
N ASP A 171 -24.26 4.21 -9.58
CA ASP A 171 -23.50 5.47 -9.60
C ASP A 171 -22.80 5.69 -8.25
N ASP A 172 -23.52 5.46 -7.15
CA ASP A 172 -22.96 5.52 -5.80
C ASP A 172 -21.87 4.44 -5.56
N PHE A 173 -22.03 3.23 -6.11
CA PHE A 173 -21.03 2.16 -5.98
C PHE A 173 -19.72 2.51 -6.67
N VAL A 174 -19.75 3.08 -7.88
CA VAL A 174 -18.56 3.52 -8.61
C VAL A 174 -17.74 4.55 -7.80
N HIS A 175 -18.42 5.41 -7.02
CA HIS A 175 -17.74 6.42 -6.22
C HIS A 175 -17.16 5.87 -4.90
N ARG A 176 -17.76 4.82 -4.33
CA ARG A 176 -17.39 4.32 -2.99
C ARG A 176 -16.52 3.07 -3.00
N ASP A 177 -16.40 2.38 -4.13
CA ASP A 177 -15.72 1.09 -4.21
C ASP A 177 -14.78 0.99 -5.41
N ASP A 178 -13.59 0.45 -5.16
CA ASP A 178 -12.54 0.24 -6.14
C ASP A 178 -12.47 -1.22 -6.66
N VAL A 179 -13.39 -2.07 -6.21
CA VAL A 179 -13.61 -3.44 -6.70
C VAL A 179 -14.73 -3.48 -7.74
N PHE A 180 -15.83 -2.76 -7.49
CA PHE A 180 -16.93 -2.58 -8.43
C PHE A 180 -16.47 -1.85 -9.70
N CYS A 181 -16.94 -2.34 -10.84
CA CYS A 181 -16.69 -1.79 -12.17
C CYS A 181 -17.83 -2.17 -13.11
N ASP A 182 -17.87 -1.53 -14.28
CA ASP A 182 -18.99 -1.65 -15.23
C ASP A 182 -19.24 -3.10 -15.69
N GLU A 183 -18.23 -3.96 -15.67
CA GLU A 183 -18.37 -5.39 -16.00
C GLU A 183 -19.38 -6.13 -15.09
N PHE A 184 -19.56 -5.68 -13.86
CA PHE A 184 -20.55 -6.26 -12.93
C PHE A 184 -21.99 -5.82 -13.23
N THR A 185 -22.20 -4.81 -14.08
CA THR A 185 -23.54 -4.28 -14.40
C THR A 185 -24.28 -5.11 -15.46
N SER A 186 -23.59 -6.05 -16.12
CA SER A 186 -24.16 -6.88 -17.18
C SER A 186 -25.25 -7.82 -16.67
N ALA A 187 -25.17 -8.24 -15.40
CA ALA A 187 -26.17 -9.04 -14.72
C ALA A 187 -26.52 -8.44 -13.35
N VAL A 188 -27.78 -8.54 -12.94
CA VAL A 188 -28.25 -8.06 -11.63
C VAL A 188 -28.82 -9.19 -10.79
N ILE A 189 -28.53 -9.19 -9.50
CA ILE A 189 -29.16 -10.04 -8.48
C ILE A 189 -30.02 -9.14 -7.61
N LEU A 190 -31.34 -9.30 -7.69
CA LEU A 190 -32.29 -8.54 -6.90
C LEU A 190 -32.62 -9.34 -5.63
N GLN A 191 -32.35 -8.76 -4.47
CA GLN A 191 -32.63 -9.38 -3.18
C GLN A 191 -33.64 -8.54 -2.40
N SER A 192 -34.72 -9.14 -1.91
CA SER A 192 -35.75 -8.41 -1.15
C SER A 192 -35.93 -8.92 0.26
N SER A 193 -36.51 -8.09 1.13
CA SER A 193 -37.07 -8.55 2.40
C SER A 193 -38.34 -9.40 2.17
N PRO A 194 -38.74 -10.26 3.14
CA PRO A 194 -39.98 -11.02 3.05
C PRO A 194 -41.20 -10.13 2.81
N GLY A 195 -42.10 -10.55 1.90
CA GLY A 195 -43.35 -9.82 1.60
C GLY A 195 -43.30 -8.87 0.40
N ILE A 196 -42.14 -8.74 -0.25
CA ILE A 196 -42.00 -8.04 -1.53
C ILE A 196 -42.11 -9.05 -2.67
N ASP A 197 -42.94 -8.76 -3.68
CA ASP A 197 -43.03 -9.54 -4.91
C ASP A 197 -41.80 -9.28 -5.80
N ILE A 198 -40.69 -9.95 -5.48
CA ILE A 198 -39.41 -9.79 -6.20
C ILE A 198 -39.50 -10.29 -7.63
N ALA A 199 -40.38 -11.26 -7.92
CA ALA A 199 -40.60 -11.77 -9.27
C ALA A 199 -41.18 -10.69 -10.18
N ALA A 200 -42.14 -9.91 -9.69
CA ALA A 200 -42.67 -8.76 -10.43
C ALA A 200 -41.62 -7.66 -10.66
N VAL A 201 -40.73 -7.41 -9.68
CA VAL A 201 -39.62 -6.46 -9.85
C VAL A 201 -38.64 -6.97 -10.92
N ALA A 202 -38.24 -8.25 -10.83
CA ALA A 202 -37.32 -8.88 -11.77
C ALA A 202 -37.87 -8.89 -13.20
N ALA A 203 -39.17 -9.14 -13.38
CA ALA A 203 -39.83 -9.10 -14.69
C ALA A 203 -39.68 -7.71 -15.35
N ARG A 204 -39.91 -6.61 -14.62
CA ARG A 204 -39.72 -5.24 -15.14
C ARG A 204 -38.27 -4.96 -15.53
N PHE A 205 -37.30 -5.50 -14.79
CA PHE A 205 -35.89 -5.35 -15.14
C PHE A 205 -35.55 -6.14 -16.41
N ALA A 206 -36.11 -7.34 -16.59
CA ALA A 206 -35.91 -8.16 -17.78
C ALA A 206 -36.53 -7.51 -19.04
N GLU A 207 -37.71 -6.89 -18.91
CA GLU A 207 -38.40 -6.17 -20.00
C GLU A 207 -37.62 -4.95 -20.53
N SER A 208 -36.64 -4.44 -19.76
CA SER A 208 -35.84 -3.30 -20.19
C SER A 208 -34.86 -3.61 -21.32
N HIS A 209 -34.54 -4.89 -21.54
CA HIS A 209 -33.54 -5.37 -22.50
C HIS A 209 -32.15 -4.74 -22.37
N ARG A 210 -31.85 -4.07 -21.25
CA ARG A 210 -30.56 -3.44 -20.96
C ARG A 210 -29.56 -4.37 -20.27
N LEU A 211 -30.05 -5.47 -19.71
CA LEU A 211 -29.27 -6.41 -18.89
C LEU A 211 -29.19 -7.76 -19.60
N GLN A 212 -28.04 -8.43 -19.49
CA GLN A 212 -27.86 -9.78 -20.02
C GLN A 212 -28.57 -10.83 -19.17
N ALA A 213 -28.66 -10.60 -17.86
CA ALA A 213 -29.36 -11.49 -16.94
C ALA A 213 -29.94 -10.74 -15.73
N VAL A 214 -31.08 -11.23 -15.25
CA VAL A 214 -31.72 -10.78 -14.01
C VAL A 214 -31.99 -12.01 -13.15
N TYR A 215 -31.45 -11.99 -11.94
CA TYR A 215 -31.64 -13.02 -10.93
C TYR A 215 -32.46 -12.44 -9.78
N ALA A 216 -33.32 -13.26 -9.18
CA ALA A 216 -34.02 -12.92 -7.95
C ALA A 216 -33.54 -13.85 -6.83
N ASN A 217 -33.20 -13.26 -5.69
CA ASN A 217 -32.85 -13.97 -4.46
C ASN A 217 -33.90 -13.61 -3.40
N GLU A 218 -34.73 -14.57 -3.03
CA GLU A 218 -35.56 -14.47 -1.82
C GLU A 218 -34.77 -15.07 -0.66
N PRO A 219 -34.27 -14.28 0.30
CA PRO A 219 -33.61 -14.84 1.46
C PRO A 219 -34.60 -15.74 2.19
N ALA A 220 -34.25 -17.02 2.37
CA ALA A 220 -34.98 -17.89 3.27
C ALA A 220 -34.95 -17.27 4.68
N LEU A 221 -36.00 -17.50 5.48
CA LEU A 221 -36.18 -16.99 6.86
C LEU A 221 -35.00 -17.24 7.82
N THR A 222 -33.99 -18.01 7.41
CA THR A 222 -32.87 -18.51 8.22
C THR A 222 -31.49 -18.08 7.73
N HIS A 223 -31.36 -17.35 6.61
CA HIS A 223 -30.07 -16.87 6.11
C HIS A 223 -30.02 -15.34 6.12
N ASP A 224 -28.97 -14.78 6.73
CA ASP A 224 -28.69 -13.35 6.68
C ASP A 224 -28.64 -12.85 5.23
N SER A 225 -29.26 -11.70 4.98
CA SER A 225 -29.27 -11.06 3.66
C SER A 225 -27.84 -10.80 3.20
N LEU A 226 -27.51 -11.16 1.95
CA LEU A 226 -26.21 -10.81 1.37
C LEU A 226 -26.09 -9.29 1.25
N PRO A 227 -24.91 -8.70 1.54
CA PRO A 227 -24.72 -7.28 1.34
C PRO A 227 -24.77 -6.94 -0.15
N GLN A 228 -25.17 -5.71 -0.47
CA GLN A 228 -25.14 -5.22 -1.84
C GLN A 228 -23.70 -5.05 -2.36
N GLY A 229 -23.50 -5.15 -3.67
CA GLY A 229 -22.19 -4.96 -4.30
C GLY A 229 -21.88 -5.94 -5.44
N PRO A 230 -20.62 -5.99 -5.90
CA PRO A 230 -20.20 -6.88 -6.98
C PRO A 230 -20.17 -8.35 -6.53
N TYR A 231 -20.52 -9.29 -7.39
CA TYR A 231 -20.50 -10.73 -7.13
C TYR A 231 -20.16 -11.49 -8.40
N PHE A 232 -19.80 -12.76 -8.26
CA PHE A 232 -19.74 -13.70 -9.35
C PHE A 232 -20.71 -14.86 -9.13
N ILE A 233 -21.43 -15.22 -10.19
CA ILE A 233 -22.33 -16.36 -10.22
C ILE A 233 -21.64 -17.51 -10.94
N HIS A 234 -21.68 -18.70 -10.32
CA HIS A 234 -21.22 -19.94 -10.93
C HIS A 234 -22.16 -21.08 -10.56
N GLY A 235 -22.80 -21.67 -11.57
CA GLY A 235 -23.89 -22.62 -11.37
C GLY A 235 -25.01 -22.02 -10.53
N LYS A 236 -25.19 -22.53 -9.31
CA LYS A 236 -26.19 -22.06 -8.33
C LYS A 236 -25.58 -21.29 -7.16
N SER A 237 -24.28 -21.01 -7.20
CA SER A 237 -23.53 -20.37 -6.13
C SER A 237 -23.26 -18.91 -6.44
N ILE A 238 -23.29 -18.08 -5.39
CA ILE A 238 -22.90 -16.68 -5.41
C ILE A 238 -21.59 -16.54 -4.63
N HIS A 239 -20.63 -15.85 -5.22
CA HIS A 239 -19.28 -15.64 -4.68
C HIS A 239 -18.96 -14.16 -4.62
N GLN A 240 -18.40 -13.70 -3.50
CA GLN A 240 -17.96 -12.30 -3.41
C GLN A 240 -16.80 -12.06 -4.37
N ALA A 241 -16.81 -10.88 -5.00
CA ALA A 241 -15.72 -10.35 -5.79
C ALA A 241 -14.67 -9.71 -4.89
N TRP A 242 -13.44 -10.21 -4.98
CA TRP A 242 -12.29 -9.60 -4.31
C TRP A 242 -11.28 -9.22 -5.38
N LYS A 243 -10.81 -7.98 -5.39
CA LYS A 243 -9.82 -7.53 -6.36
C LYS A 243 -8.42 -7.93 -5.91
N LEU A 244 -7.60 -8.38 -6.84
CA LEU A 244 -6.19 -8.69 -6.60
C LEU A 244 -5.33 -7.48 -6.94
N TYR A 245 -4.70 -6.91 -5.92
CA TYR A 245 -3.68 -5.88 -6.06
C TYR A 245 -2.28 -6.49 -5.98
N GLU A 246 -1.33 -5.94 -6.73
CA GLU A 246 0.06 -6.38 -6.67
C GLU A 246 0.78 -5.70 -5.48
N ASP A 247 1.57 -6.47 -4.73
CA ASP A 247 2.46 -5.96 -3.67
C ASP A 247 3.85 -5.69 -4.25
N ASP A 248 3.97 -4.67 -5.09
CA ASP A 248 5.21 -4.28 -5.78
C ASP A 248 6.26 -3.62 -4.86
N LEU A 249 5.83 -3.09 -3.71
CA LEU A 249 6.72 -2.59 -2.66
C LEU A 249 7.27 -3.69 -1.75
N ASP A 250 6.81 -4.94 -1.93
CA ASP A 250 7.14 -6.07 -1.07
C ASP A 250 6.88 -5.75 0.42
N ALA A 251 5.76 -5.07 0.70
CA ALA A 251 5.38 -4.53 2.00
C ALA A 251 4.75 -5.59 2.91
N PHE A 252 4.20 -6.67 2.35
CA PHE A 252 3.55 -7.75 3.09
C PHE A 252 4.46 -8.98 3.21
N VAL A 253 4.47 -9.61 4.39
CA VAL A 253 5.09 -10.93 4.56
C VAL A 253 4.11 -12.04 4.19
N VAL A 254 2.83 -11.87 4.55
CA VAL A 254 1.77 -12.85 4.28
C VAL A 254 0.49 -12.12 3.87
N PRO A 255 0.02 -12.27 2.61
CA PRO A 255 -1.33 -11.86 2.22
C PRO A 255 -2.37 -12.80 2.83
N VAL A 256 -3.48 -12.27 3.33
CA VAL A 256 -4.50 -13.08 4.01
C VAL A 256 -5.88 -12.87 3.41
N ILE A 257 -6.71 -13.89 3.54
CA ILE A 257 -8.15 -13.83 3.28
C ILE A 257 -8.89 -14.30 4.54
N ALA A 258 -9.90 -13.55 4.92
CA ALA A 258 -10.84 -13.96 5.96
C ALA A 258 -11.75 -15.09 5.44
N ASP A 259 -12.21 -15.94 6.36
CA ASP A 259 -13.28 -16.91 6.08
C ASP A 259 -14.63 -16.24 5.79
N ASP A 260 -14.90 -15.12 6.46
CA ASP A 260 -16.04 -14.23 6.24
C ASP A 260 -15.60 -12.76 6.34
N VAL A 261 -16.07 -11.90 5.44
CA VAL A 261 -15.67 -10.47 5.39
C VAL A 261 -16.37 -9.64 6.48
N VAL A 262 -17.59 -10.01 6.87
CA VAL A 262 -18.45 -9.24 7.77
C VAL A 262 -18.19 -9.59 9.23
N SER A 263 -17.93 -10.86 9.51
CA SER A 263 -17.74 -11.44 10.84
C SER A 263 -16.64 -12.52 10.80
N PRO A 264 -15.37 -12.14 10.57
CA PRO A 264 -14.27 -13.08 10.40
C PRO A 264 -14.03 -13.89 11.68
N THR A 265 -13.89 -15.21 11.54
CA THR A 265 -13.56 -16.11 12.67
C THR A 265 -12.17 -16.72 12.55
N SER A 266 -11.61 -16.75 11.34
CA SER A 266 -10.25 -17.24 11.04
C SER A 266 -9.77 -16.69 9.71
N PHE A 267 -8.45 -16.70 9.52
CA PHE A 267 -7.81 -16.26 8.28
C PHE A 267 -7.04 -17.42 7.63
N SER A 268 -6.83 -17.31 6.32
CA SER A 268 -5.98 -18.22 5.55
C SER A 268 -5.07 -17.44 4.61
N VAL A 269 -3.95 -18.06 4.22
CA VAL A 269 -2.97 -17.43 3.34
C VAL A 269 -3.50 -17.40 1.91
N LEU A 270 -3.41 -16.25 1.25
CA LEU A 270 -3.64 -16.16 -0.18
C LEU A 270 -2.42 -16.68 -0.94
N GLN A 271 -2.61 -17.76 -1.70
CA GLN A 271 -1.57 -18.33 -2.56
C GLN A 271 -1.73 -17.82 -3.99
N ALA A 272 -1.49 -16.51 -4.17
CA ALA A 272 -1.57 -15.87 -5.48
C ALA A 272 -0.38 -14.94 -5.72
N VAL A 273 0.05 -14.88 -6.97
CA VAL A 273 1.06 -13.96 -7.46
C VAL A 273 0.46 -13.09 -8.55
N SER A 274 1.07 -11.93 -8.77
CA SER A 274 0.81 -11.02 -9.90
C SER A 274 0.75 -11.78 -11.22
N HIS A 275 0.10 -11.18 -12.23
CA HIS A 275 0.01 -11.78 -13.57
C HIS A 275 1.40 -12.08 -14.17
N GLN A 276 2.41 -11.28 -13.82
CA GLN A 276 3.79 -11.47 -14.25
C GLN A 276 4.58 -12.48 -13.40
N GLY A 277 4.01 -12.93 -12.27
CA GLY A 277 4.64 -13.85 -11.33
C GLY A 277 5.72 -13.24 -10.45
N THR A 278 5.95 -11.93 -10.53
CA THR A 278 7.04 -11.23 -9.83
C THR A 278 6.67 -10.85 -8.40
N PHE A 279 5.46 -10.34 -8.21
CA PHE A 279 4.98 -9.84 -6.93
C PHE A 279 3.90 -10.73 -6.34
N LYS A 280 3.73 -10.67 -5.02
CA LYS A 280 2.60 -11.31 -4.32
C LYS A 280 1.33 -10.55 -4.68
N SER A 281 0.20 -11.25 -4.71
CA SER A 281 -1.11 -10.58 -4.82
C SER A 281 -1.72 -10.40 -3.42
N ILE A 282 -2.39 -9.28 -3.21
CA ILE A 282 -3.22 -8.98 -2.04
C ILE A 282 -4.68 -8.99 -2.50
N ALA A 283 -5.50 -9.88 -1.94
CA ALA A 283 -6.94 -9.87 -2.22
C ALA A 283 -7.62 -8.89 -1.28
N VAL A 284 -8.40 -7.97 -1.84
CA VAL A 284 -9.22 -7.04 -1.06
C VAL A 284 -10.69 -7.17 -1.46
N PRO A 285 -11.61 -7.33 -0.51
CA PRO A 285 -13.03 -7.40 -0.80
C PRO A 285 -13.58 -6.01 -1.17
N SER A 286 -14.74 -6.00 -1.84
CA SER A 286 -15.51 -4.77 -2.05
C SER A 286 -15.83 -4.09 -0.72
N ARG A 287 -15.69 -2.77 -0.69
CA ARG A 287 -16.08 -1.91 0.43
C ARG A 287 -17.58 -1.94 0.68
N LEU A 288 -18.37 -2.30 -0.33
CA LEU A 288 -19.83 -2.33 -0.27
C LEU A 288 -20.38 -3.45 0.63
N TYR A 289 -19.57 -4.47 0.90
CA TYR A 289 -19.97 -5.60 1.74
C TYR A 289 -20.16 -5.25 3.22
N SER A 290 -19.63 -4.12 3.66
CA SER A 290 -19.76 -3.65 5.03
C SER A 290 -19.79 -2.13 5.02
N ASN A 291 -20.89 -1.55 5.48
CA ASN A 291 -21.01 -0.10 5.62
C ASN A 291 -20.74 0.30 7.08
N PRO A 292 -20.14 1.48 7.33
CA PRO A 292 -20.01 2.01 8.68
C PRO A 292 -21.38 2.13 9.38
N SER A 293 -21.46 1.65 10.62
CA SER A 293 -22.61 1.83 11.53
C SER A 293 -22.13 2.26 12.91
N GLU A 294 -23.06 2.54 13.83
CA GLU A 294 -22.71 2.84 15.23
C GLU A 294 -21.99 1.66 15.89
N GLU A 295 -22.41 0.44 15.61
CA GLU A 295 -21.81 -0.79 16.14
C GLU A 295 -20.54 -1.21 15.39
N LYS A 296 -20.47 -0.95 14.08
CA LYS A 296 -19.34 -1.27 13.20
C LYS A 296 -18.80 -0.03 12.50
N PRO A 297 -18.16 0.91 13.24
CA PRO A 297 -17.70 2.17 12.67
C PRO A 297 -16.57 2.00 11.64
N LEU A 298 -15.87 0.85 11.63
CA LEU A 298 -14.81 0.52 10.67
C LEU A 298 -15.32 -0.34 9.51
N GLY A 299 -16.64 -0.44 9.30
CA GLY A 299 -17.23 -1.22 8.22
C GLY A 299 -16.63 -0.88 6.86
N GLY A 300 -15.97 -1.86 6.23
CA GLY A 300 -15.36 -1.73 4.90
C GLY A 300 -13.98 -1.05 4.89
N VAL A 301 -13.44 -0.69 6.05
CA VAL A 301 -12.09 -0.10 6.21
C VAL A 301 -11.05 -1.21 6.14
N ARG A 302 -10.12 -1.11 5.19
CA ARG A 302 -9.07 -2.09 4.93
C ARG A 302 -7.82 -1.76 5.73
N VAL A 303 -7.33 -2.76 6.45
CA VAL A 303 -6.24 -2.59 7.43
C VAL A 303 -5.17 -3.66 7.23
N SER A 304 -3.91 -3.25 7.18
CA SER A 304 -2.78 -4.17 7.34
C SER A 304 -2.32 -4.20 8.79
N ILE A 305 -1.83 -5.34 9.27
CA ILE A 305 -1.33 -5.48 10.64
C ILE A 305 0.14 -5.93 10.62
N LYS A 306 0.99 -5.31 11.45
CA LYS A 306 2.40 -5.70 11.56
C LYS A 306 2.53 -7.18 11.96
N ASP A 307 3.59 -7.83 11.48
CA ASP A 307 3.71 -9.28 11.60
C ASP A 307 3.71 -9.82 13.06
N ASN A 308 4.19 -9.03 14.02
CA ASN A 308 4.17 -9.37 15.45
C ASN A 308 2.78 -9.36 16.11
N TYR A 309 1.71 -8.97 15.41
CA TYR A 309 0.35 -9.16 15.89
C TYR A 309 -0.18 -10.52 15.46
N ASP A 310 -0.52 -11.37 16.43
CA ASP A 310 -1.08 -12.69 16.15
C ASP A 310 -2.44 -12.60 15.43
N LEU A 311 -2.61 -13.45 14.44
CA LEU A 311 -3.82 -13.53 13.61
C LEU A 311 -4.22 -15.00 13.46
N LYS A 312 -5.41 -15.34 13.93
CA LYS A 312 -5.90 -16.72 13.96
C LYS A 312 -5.87 -17.37 12.57
N GLY A 313 -5.26 -18.55 12.49
CA GLY A 313 -5.07 -19.32 11.25
C GLY A 313 -3.81 -18.96 10.46
N ILE A 314 -3.06 -17.94 10.87
CA ILE A 314 -1.84 -17.45 10.20
C ILE A 314 -0.64 -17.61 11.12
N ARG A 315 0.53 -17.91 10.55
CA ARG A 315 1.80 -17.91 11.30
C ARG A 315 2.27 -16.48 11.53
N THR A 316 2.77 -16.21 12.72
CA THR A 316 3.56 -15.00 13.01
C THR A 316 5.03 -15.35 12.76
N THR A 317 5.69 -14.63 11.86
CA THR A 317 7.05 -15.01 11.41
C THR A 317 8.14 -14.34 12.22
N MET A 318 7.82 -13.24 12.91
CA MET A 318 8.79 -12.33 13.54
C MET A 318 9.90 -11.86 12.61
N MET A 319 9.68 -11.97 11.29
CA MET A 319 10.65 -11.73 10.24
C MET A 319 11.96 -12.52 10.44
N ASN A 320 11.84 -13.73 10.99
CA ASN A 320 12.92 -14.69 11.18
C ASN A 320 12.50 -16.09 10.72
N ARG A 321 13.36 -16.77 9.97
CA ARG A 321 13.02 -18.09 9.39
C ARG A 321 12.90 -19.17 10.46
N ALA A 322 13.76 -19.14 11.48
CA ALA A 322 13.72 -20.11 12.58
C ALA A 322 12.44 -19.96 13.43
N TYR A 323 12.01 -18.73 13.70
CA TYR A 323 10.74 -18.45 14.39
C TYR A 323 9.53 -18.97 13.58
N ASN A 324 9.48 -18.69 12.27
CA ASN A 324 8.43 -19.17 11.38
C ASN A 324 8.39 -20.71 11.24
N GLU A 325 9.54 -21.37 11.30
CA GLU A 325 9.66 -22.84 11.25
C GLU A 325 9.19 -23.50 12.55
N LEU A 326 9.48 -22.86 13.69
CA LEU A 326 9.20 -23.41 15.02
C LEU A 326 7.70 -23.49 15.31
N TYR A 327 7.00 -22.36 15.16
CA TYR A 327 5.64 -22.21 15.65
C TYR A 327 4.58 -22.52 14.57
N PRO A 328 3.50 -23.22 14.92
CA PRO A 328 2.37 -23.46 14.01
C PRO A 328 1.55 -22.18 13.77
N PRO A 329 0.57 -22.20 12.85
CA PRO A 329 -0.41 -21.11 12.74
C PRO A 329 -1.08 -20.81 14.09
N ARG A 330 -1.37 -19.53 14.36
CA ARG A 330 -1.94 -19.10 15.64
C ARG A 330 -3.37 -19.59 15.81
N THR A 331 -3.73 -19.97 17.03
CA THR A 331 -5.07 -20.46 17.40
C THR A 331 -6.03 -19.32 17.77
N SER A 332 -5.50 -18.14 18.10
CA SER A 332 -6.23 -16.91 18.40
C SER A 332 -5.58 -15.72 17.71
N SER A 333 -6.35 -14.64 17.54
CA SER A 333 -5.84 -13.33 17.14
C SER A 333 -5.52 -12.50 18.39
N ALA A 334 -4.58 -11.56 18.28
CA ALA A 334 -4.30 -10.61 19.35
C ALA A 334 -5.56 -9.77 19.69
N ASP A 335 -5.73 -9.39 20.96
CA ASP A 335 -6.93 -8.71 21.45
C ASP A 335 -7.26 -7.42 20.67
N TYR A 336 -6.22 -6.64 20.34
CA TYR A 336 -6.40 -5.42 19.55
C TYR A 336 -6.91 -5.72 18.13
N VAL A 337 -6.42 -6.79 17.49
CA VAL A 337 -6.89 -7.22 16.17
C VAL A 337 -8.33 -7.72 16.24
N THR A 338 -8.66 -8.49 17.27
CA THR A 338 -10.03 -8.96 17.54
C THR A 338 -11.00 -7.79 17.72
N LYS A 339 -10.58 -6.74 18.44
CA LYS A 339 -11.40 -5.53 18.60
C LYS A 339 -11.61 -4.81 17.27
N LEU A 340 -10.57 -4.66 16.45
CA LEU A 340 -10.69 -4.02 15.13
C LEU A 340 -11.67 -4.79 14.22
N THR A 341 -11.59 -6.12 14.17
CA THR A 341 -12.50 -6.92 13.35
C THR A 341 -13.93 -6.88 13.86
N GLN A 342 -14.14 -6.86 15.18
CA GLN A 342 -15.48 -6.67 15.78
C GLN A 342 -16.10 -5.32 15.39
N LEU A 343 -15.28 -4.26 15.29
CA LEU A 343 -15.70 -2.93 14.82
C LEU A 343 -15.88 -2.85 13.29
N GLY A 344 -15.67 -3.95 12.55
CA GLY A 344 -15.94 -4.04 11.11
C GLY A 344 -14.72 -3.88 10.20
N ALA A 345 -13.51 -3.76 10.74
CA ALA A 345 -12.29 -3.62 9.94
C ALA A 345 -11.95 -4.91 9.16
N VAL A 346 -11.50 -4.74 7.92
CA VAL A 346 -11.11 -5.81 7.01
C VAL A 346 -9.60 -5.97 7.03
N ILE A 347 -9.10 -7.06 7.62
CA ILE A 347 -7.66 -7.35 7.64
C ILE A 347 -7.24 -7.99 6.31
N VAL A 348 -6.31 -7.35 5.60
CA VAL A 348 -5.89 -7.76 4.23
C VAL A 348 -4.52 -8.46 4.18
N GLY A 349 -3.69 -8.30 5.23
CA GLY A 349 -2.38 -8.95 5.27
C GLY A 349 -1.56 -8.63 6.50
N LYS A 350 -0.54 -9.47 6.71
CA LYS A 350 0.55 -9.27 7.66
C LYS A 350 1.63 -8.41 7.00
N ALA A 351 1.81 -7.18 7.48
CA ALA A 351 2.82 -6.25 7.01
C ALA A 351 4.21 -6.59 7.57
N LYS A 352 5.25 -6.41 6.76
CA LYS A 352 6.64 -6.65 7.14
C LYS A 352 7.11 -5.73 8.26
N MET A 353 8.09 -6.22 9.00
CA MET A 353 8.84 -5.47 10.01
C MET A 353 10.31 -5.89 10.00
N SER A 354 11.18 -5.18 10.71
CA SER A 354 12.52 -5.70 11.02
C SER A 354 12.42 -6.94 11.91
N ALA A 355 13.42 -7.82 11.87
CA ALA A 355 13.43 -9.04 12.65
C ALA A 355 13.28 -8.72 14.13
N PHE A 356 12.34 -9.39 14.79
CA PHE A 356 12.03 -9.20 16.21
C PHE A 356 11.69 -7.75 16.60
N ALA A 357 11.16 -6.95 15.67
CA ALA A 357 10.87 -5.53 15.84
C ALA A 357 12.08 -4.66 16.25
N SER A 358 13.27 -5.07 15.85
CA SER A 358 14.55 -4.42 16.18
C SER A 358 14.86 -3.20 15.31
N ALA A 359 15.99 -2.53 15.55
CA ALA A 359 16.45 -1.41 14.73
C ALA A 359 17.38 -1.84 13.57
N GLU A 360 17.07 -2.96 12.90
CA GLU A 360 17.79 -3.39 11.70
C GLU A 360 17.69 -2.36 10.58
N GLU A 361 18.85 -2.01 10.03
CA GLU A 361 19.01 -1.10 8.91
C GLU A 361 19.21 -1.87 7.60
N LEU A 362 18.69 -1.32 6.51
CA LEU A 362 18.98 -1.85 5.17
C LEU A 362 20.47 -1.66 4.80
N THR A 363 21.06 -2.44 3.90
CA THR A 363 20.49 -3.65 3.26
C THR A 363 20.95 -4.96 3.89
N ASP A 364 22.13 -4.97 4.52
CA ASP A 364 22.85 -6.19 4.93
C ASP A 364 22.43 -6.76 6.30
N GLN A 365 21.59 -6.04 7.06
CA GLN A 365 21.05 -6.53 8.32
C GLN A 365 19.72 -7.29 8.13
N TRP A 366 18.99 -7.05 7.03
CA TRP A 366 17.75 -7.75 6.67
C TRP A 366 18.05 -9.03 5.88
N VAL A 367 18.46 -10.08 6.60
CA VAL A 367 19.01 -11.32 6.00
C VAL A 367 17.93 -12.34 5.62
N ASP A 368 16.95 -12.57 6.49
CA ASP A 368 15.98 -13.66 6.32
C ASP A 368 14.83 -13.32 5.36
N TYR A 369 14.34 -12.08 5.47
CA TYR A 369 13.33 -11.49 4.62
C TYR A 369 13.80 -10.08 4.31
N HIS A 370 13.76 -9.67 3.05
CA HIS A 370 14.28 -8.35 2.68
C HIS A 370 13.32 -7.21 3.05
N CYS A 371 13.92 -6.06 3.34
CA CYS A 371 13.23 -4.80 3.65
C CYS A 371 12.32 -4.38 2.48
N PRO A 372 11.08 -3.92 2.74
CA PRO A 372 10.22 -3.28 1.73
C PRO A 372 10.89 -2.11 0.99
N PHE A 373 10.31 -1.71 -0.14
CA PHE A 373 10.68 -0.48 -0.83
C PHE A 373 9.87 0.70 -0.28
N ASN A 374 10.53 1.85 -0.12
CA ASN A 374 9.87 3.09 0.27
C ASN A 374 9.19 3.66 -0.99
N PRO A 375 7.88 3.94 -1.02
CA PRO A 375 7.24 4.50 -2.22
C PRO A 375 7.60 5.97 -2.49
N ARG A 376 8.24 6.67 -1.54
CA ARG A 376 8.56 8.10 -1.66
C ARG A 376 9.82 8.34 -2.49
N GLY A 377 9.85 9.48 -3.18
CA GLY A 377 10.99 9.94 -3.96
C GLY A 377 11.40 8.94 -5.05
N ASP A 378 12.64 8.50 -5.00
CA ASP A 378 13.26 7.60 -5.99
C ASP A 378 13.04 6.10 -5.73
N THR A 379 12.18 5.78 -4.77
CA THR A 379 11.85 4.44 -4.27
C THR A 379 12.98 3.61 -3.64
N TYR A 380 14.20 4.14 -3.64
CA TYR A 380 15.41 3.43 -3.22
C TYR A 380 15.94 3.84 -1.85
N GLN A 381 15.22 4.70 -1.15
CA GLN A 381 15.55 5.08 0.22
C GLN A 381 14.99 4.11 1.26
N THR A 382 15.54 4.20 2.47
CA THR A 382 15.00 3.47 3.62
C THR A 382 13.55 3.83 3.92
N PRO A 383 12.66 2.85 4.17
CA PRO A 383 11.34 3.08 4.74
C PRO A 383 11.35 3.14 6.28
N SER A 384 12.54 3.21 6.90
CA SER A 384 12.76 3.15 8.36
C SER A 384 12.34 1.80 8.99
N CYS A 385 12.40 1.72 10.32
CA CYS A 385 12.09 0.53 11.13
C CYS A 385 11.29 0.92 12.39
N SER A 386 10.70 -0.02 13.14
CA SER A 386 10.53 -1.44 12.81
C SER A 386 9.22 -1.73 12.07
N SER A 387 8.27 -0.80 12.05
CA SER A 387 6.96 -0.96 11.37
C SER A 387 7.04 -0.67 9.85
N THR A 388 8.07 -1.21 9.20
CA THR A 388 8.51 -0.83 7.85
C THR A 388 7.47 -1.10 6.77
N GLY A 389 6.91 -2.32 6.74
CA GLY A 389 5.90 -2.71 5.75
C GLY A 389 4.59 -1.94 5.93
N ALA A 390 4.23 -1.64 7.18
CA ALA A 390 3.05 -0.84 7.52
C ALA A 390 3.16 0.60 7.01
N GLY A 391 4.34 1.23 7.15
CA GLY A 391 4.61 2.56 6.61
C GLY A 391 4.68 2.57 5.07
N ALA A 392 5.36 1.58 4.48
CA ALA A 392 5.50 1.48 3.03
C ALA A 392 4.17 1.21 2.32
N SER A 393 3.37 0.23 2.79
CA SER A 393 2.08 -0.10 2.20
C SER A 393 1.12 1.09 2.24
N LEU A 394 1.03 1.76 3.38
CA LEU A 394 0.11 2.89 3.56
C LEU A 394 0.54 4.14 2.79
N ALA A 395 1.85 4.37 2.66
CA ALA A 395 2.35 5.46 1.82
C ALA A 395 2.26 5.15 0.32
N GLY A 396 2.10 3.88 -0.08
CA GLY A 396 2.19 3.44 -1.47
C GLY A 396 0.86 3.04 -2.11
N TYR A 397 -0.02 2.41 -1.35
CA TYR A 397 -1.23 1.78 -1.87
C TYR A 397 -2.47 2.61 -1.59
N THR A 398 -3.11 3.11 -2.65
CA THR A 398 -4.36 3.90 -2.57
C THR A 398 -5.56 3.09 -2.07
N TRP A 399 -5.52 1.76 -2.23
CA TRP A 399 -6.61 0.86 -1.85
C TRP A 399 -6.59 0.47 -0.36
N LEU A 400 -5.54 0.84 0.38
CA LEU A 400 -5.35 0.55 1.80
C LEU A 400 -5.67 1.80 2.64
N ASP A 401 -6.53 1.68 3.66
CA ASP A 401 -6.96 2.84 4.45
C ASP A 401 -6.02 3.11 5.62
N HIS A 402 -5.68 2.05 6.38
CA HIS A 402 -4.90 2.14 7.60
C HIS A 402 -3.90 0.99 7.74
N SER A 403 -2.89 1.19 8.58
CA SER A 403 -2.04 0.09 9.00
C SER A 403 -1.75 0.15 10.49
N ILE A 404 -1.68 -1.01 11.13
CA ILE A 404 -1.29 -1.15 12.52
C ILE A 404 0.20 -1.53 12.58
N GLY A 405 0.97 -0.74 13.33
CA GLY A 405 2.35 -0.98 13.72
C GLY A 405 2.49 -1.12 15.22
N SER A 406 3.73 -1.29 15.69
CA SER A 406 4.05 -1.22 17.12
C SER A 406 5.18 -0.22 17.34
N ASP A 407 5.08 0.54 18.44
CA ASP A 407 6.15 1.36 18.98
C ASP A 407 6.62 0.70 20.26
N SER A 408 7.87 0.25 20.24
CA SER A 408 8.44 -0.56 21.30
C SER A 408 9.94 -0.35 21.30
N GLU A 409 10.42 0.40 22.27
CA GLU A 409 11.85 0.46 22.60
C GLU A 409 12.16 -0.32 23.90
N PHE A 410 11.10 -0.72 24.63
CA PHE A 410 11.11 -1.60 25.80
C PHE A 410 10.05 -2.67 25.59
N VAL A 411 10.35 -3.94 25.86
CA VAL A 411 9.42 -5.03 25.57
C VAL A 411 8.42 -5.28 26.70
N HIS A 412 8.74 -4.85 27.94
CA HIS A 412 7.80 -4.88 29.07
C HIS A 412 7.11 -3.55 29.39
N CYS A 413 7.40 -2.45 28.67
CA CYS A 413 6.37 -1.41 28.54
C CYS A 413 5.24 -2.00 27.68
N PRO A 414 3.95 -1.76 28.00
CA PRO A 414 2.86 -2.19 27.14
C PRO A 414 3.16 -1.70 25.73
N SER A 415 3.44 -2.65 24.82
CA SER A 415 3.78 -2.35 23.44
C SER A 415 2.66 -1.48 22.88
N THR A 416 3.01 -0.27 22.48
CA THR A 416 1.99 0.71 22.14
C THR A 416 1.57 0.47 20.71
N ALA A 417 0.27 0.30 20.49
CA ALA A 417 -0.24 0.12 19.13
C ALA A 417 -0.05 1.44 18.38
N ILE A 418 0.65 1.36 17.24
CA ILE A 418 0.73 2.50 16.34
C ILE A 418 -0.37 2.35 15.30
N LEU A 419 -1.30 3.29 15.23
CA LEU A 419 -2.16 3.44 14.07
C LEU A 419 -1.46 4.39 13.09
N LEU A 420 -1.04 3.87 11.94
CA LEU A 420 -0.57 4.70 10.84
C LEU A 420 -1.77 5.09 9.98
N THR A 421 -1.93 6.39 9.75
CA THR A 421 -2.84 6.97 8.76
C THR A 421 -2.01 7.87 7.85
N PHE A 422 -2.06 7.67 6.53
CA PHE A 422 -1.46 8.63 5.58
C PHE A 422 -2.47 9.12 4.55
N THR A 423 -3.55 8.37 4.30
CA THR A 423 -4.41 8.60 3.13
C THR A 423 -5.60 9.54 3.39
N LYS A 424 -6.11 9.63 4.63
CA LYS A 424 -7.21 10.55 5.03
C LYS A 424 -6.88 11.52 6.18
N HIS A 425 -5.83 11.20 6.92
CA HIS A 425 -5.17 12.05 7.89
C HIS A 425 -3.69 11.70 7.82
N PRO A 426 -2.74 12.65 7.86
CA PRO A 426 -1.34 12.38 7.62
C PRO A 426 -0.69 12.25 8.99
N ALA A 427 -0.91 11.11 9.64
CA ALA A 427 -0.58 10.98 11.04
C ALA A 427 -0.18 9.56 11.43
N VAL A 428 0.96 9.47 12.10
CA VAL A 428 1.37 8.29 12.86
C VAL A 428 0.92 8.51 14.30
N TYR A 429 -0.02 7.69 14.77
CA TYR A 429 -0.57 7.74 16.12
C TYR A 429 0.03 6.63 16.97
N VAL A 430 0.60 6.99 18.12
CA VAL A 430 1.03 6.04 19.14
C VAL A 430 -0.03 6.04 20.25
N ILE A 431 -0.89 5.02 20.31
CA ILE A 431 -2.06 4.98 21.22
C ILE A 431 -1.72 4.21 22.50
N HIS A 432 -1.59 4.91 23.63
CA HIS A 432 -1.41 4.27 24.94
C HIS A 432 -2.77 3.86 25.54
N GLN A 433 -2.80 2.81 26.39
CA GLN A 433 -4.04 2.47 27.10
C GLN A 433 -4.47 3.66 27.98
N PRO A 434 -5.76 4.04 27.97
CA PRO A 434 -6.21 5.25 28.65
C PRO A 434 -6.15 5.08 30.17
N SER A 435 -5.48 6.02 30.86
CA SER A 435 -5.74 6.31 32.26
C SER A 435 -6.59 7.59 32.34
N THR A 436 -7.67 7.53 33.11
CA THR A 436 -8.68 8.58 33.20
C THR A 436 -8.26 9.65 34.22
N ALA A 437 -7.57 10.71 33.78
CA ALA A 437 -7.60 12.03 34.42
C ALA A 437 -6.83 13.06 33.57
N PHE A 438 -7.51 14.14 33.14
CA PHE A 438 -6.84 15.35 32.68
C PHE A 438 -7.34 16.54 33.50
N SER A 439 -6.41 17.36 34.00
CA SER A 439 -6.67 18.57 34.76
C SER A 439 -6.79 19.78 33.84
N ALA A 440 -7.78 20.64 34.09
CA ALA A 440 -8.18 21.75 33.26
C ALA A 440 -7.26 23.00 33.36
N SER A 441 -5.95 22.84 33.16
CA SER A 441 -5.05 23.99 32.96
C SER A 441 -4.82 24.20 31.46
N GLY A 442 -4.81 25.46 31.00
CA GLY A 442 -4.71 25.79 29.57
C GLY A 442 -3.41 25.27 28.91
N PRO A 443 -3.39 25.01 27.60
CA PRO A 443 -2.28 24.33 26.94
C PRO A 443 -0.98 25.14 27.01
N ARG A 444 0.10 24.51 27.48
CA ARG A 444 1.47 25.05 27.47
C ARG A 444 2.28 24.34 26.39
N MET A 445 3.08 25.07 25.63
CA MET A 445 3.92 24.49 24.56
C MET A 445 5.40 24.48 24.94
N VAL A 446 6.05 23.31 24.80
CA VAL A 446 7.44 23.06 25.22
C VAL A 446 8.29 22.55 24.05
N LEU A 447 9.54 23.02 23.95
CA LEU A 447 10.51 22.60 22.94
C LEU A 447 11.89 22.28 23.56
N PRO A 448 12.50 21.12 23.26
CA PRO A 448 13.91 20.86 23.53
C PRO A 448 14.81 21.81 22.72
N PRO A 449 15.94 22.30 23.24
CA PRO A 449 16.86 23.13 22.48
C PRO A 449 17.54 22.31 21.40
N ASP A 450 17.13 22.49 20.14
CA ASP A 450 17.79 21.85 19.02
C ASP A 450 18.79 22.82 18.36
N LYS A 451 20.07 22.44 18.34
CA LYS A 451 21.07 23.09 17.48
C LYS A 451 21.07 22.38 16.13
N ALA A 452 20.27 22.87 15.17
CA ALA A 452 20.41 22.46 13.78
C ALA A 452 20.08 23.60 12.78
N SER A 453 21.10 24.06 12.06
CA SER A 453 21.05 25.09 11.01
C SER A 453 20.53 24.56 9.65
N SER A 454 19.47 23.73 9.66
CA SER A 454 18.98 23.06 8.43
C SER A 454 17.59 23.53 8.00
N ARG A 455 17.29 23.43 6.70
CA ARG A 455 15.95 23.75 6.14
C ARG A 455 14.82 22.91 6.74
N ALA A 456 15.13 21.72 7.28
CA ALA A 456 14.15 20.91 8.02
C ALA A 456 13.77 21.60 9.35
N ALA A 457 14.75 22.14 10.08
CA ALA A 457 14.50 22.95 11.26
C ALA A 457 13.67 24.20 10.93
N THR A 458 13.87 24.81 9.75
CA THR A 458 13.02 25.93 9.28
C THR A 458 11.56 25.52 9.07
N MET A 459 11.28 24.36 8.46
CA MET A 459 9.90 23.90 8.29
C MET A 459 9.23 23.57 9.62
N THR A 460 9.95 22.94 10.54
CA THR A 460 9.47 22.66 11.89
C THR A 460 9.19 23.97 12.65
N GLU A 461 10.06 24.97 12.53
CA GLU A 461 9.86 26.29 13.13
C GLU A 461 8.61 27.01 12.59
N VAL A 462 8.36 26.92 11.29
CA VAL A 462 7.13 27.46 10.67
C VAL A 462 5.91 26.78 11.26
N PHE A 463 5.93 25.45 11.44
CA PHE A 463 4.84 24.72 12.07
C PHE A 463 4.63 25.11 13.54
N ILE A 464 5.70 25.24 14.31
CA ILE A 464 5.66 25.72 15.71
C ILE A 464 4.98 27.09 15.77
N THR A 465 5.35 28.03 14.88
CA THR A 465 4.75 29.37 14.85
C THR A 465 3.25 29.33 14.55
N VAL A 466 2.80 28.40 13.69
CA VAL A 466 1.37 28.18 13.42
C VAL A 466 0.66 27.70 14.69
N VAL A 467 1.24 26.75 15.41
CA VAL A 467 0.68 26.25 16.68
C VAL A 467 0.60 27.36 17.73
N GLU A 468 1.64 28.19 17.89
CA GLU A 468 1.64 29.35 18.80
C GLU A 468 0.49 30.31 18.48
N LYS A 469 0.34 30.66 17.20
CA LYS A 469 -0.72 31.56 16.73
C LYS A 469 -2.10 30.98 16.99
N PHE A 470 -2.29 29.69 16.72
CA PHE A 470 -3.58 29.01 16.92
C PHE A 470 -3.96 28.95 18.40
N LEU A 471 -3.02 28.60 19.27
CA LEU A 471 -3.26 28.48 20.71
C LEU A 471 -3.26 29.83 21.44
N GLY A 472 -2.74 30.89 20.83
CA GLY A 472 -2.56 32.18 21.49
C GLY A 472 -1.49 32.16 22.60
N VAL A 473 -0.52 31.24 22.50
CA VAL A 473 0.54 31.03 23.49
C VAL A 473 1.90 31.28 22.87
N LYS A 474 2.88 31.61 23.72
CA LYS A 474 4.30 31.59 23.34
C LYS A 474 4.94 30.30 23.84
N ARG A 475 5.82 29.71 23.04
CA ARG A 475 6.62 28.56 23.43
C ARG A 475 7.47 28.85 24.66
N THR A 476 7.63 27.84 25.50
CA THR A 476 8.62 27.84 26.57
C THR A 476 9.74 26.89 26.15
N PRO A 477 10.95 27.40 25.84
CA PRO A 477 12.09 26.53 25.60
C PRO A 477 12.45 25.81 26.90
N ILE A 478 12.58 24.49 26.86
CA ILE A 478 13.00 23.68 28.02
C ILE A 478 14.22 22.88 27.62
N SER A 479 15.33 23.13 28.32
CA SER A 479 16.52 22.31 28.26
C SER A 479 16.47 21.33 29.41
N ILE A 480 16.23 20.05 29.12
CA ILE A 480 16.18 19.00 30.15
C ILE A 480 17.50 18.97 30.93
N THR A 481 18.62 19.18 30.25
CA THR A 481 19.95 19.26 30.87
C THR A 481 20.10 20.46 31.81
N ASP A 482 19.59 21.64 31.45
CA ASP A 482 19.68 22.83 32.32
C ASP A 482 18.71 22.72 33.51
N THR A 483 17.54 22.12 33.29
CA THR A 483 16.58 21.80 34.36
C THR A 483 17.21 20.84 35.37
N TRP A 484 17.86 19.78 34.89
CA TRP A 484 18.61 18.86 35.74
C TRP A 484 19.74 19.56 36.50
N ALA A 485 20.54 20.38 35.83
CA ALA A 485 21.65 21.10 36.46
C ALA A 485 21.17 22.06 37.57
N SER A 486 19.97 22.61 37.45
CA SER A 486 19.38 23.54 38.42
C SER A 486 18.71 22.82 39.60
N ASN A 487 18.25 21.58 39.42
CA ASN A 487 17.56 20.80 40.42
C ASN A 487 17.84 19.28 40.25
N PRO A 488 19.09 18.83 40.48
CA PRO A 488 19.44 17.43 40.32
C PRO A 488 18.81 16.59 41.43
N LEU A 489 18.46 15.35 41.12
CA LEU A 489 17.98 14.40 42.12
C LEU A 489 19.09 14.12 43.16
N GLU A 490 18.75 14.08 44.46
CA GLU A 490 19.74 13.78 45.51
C GLU A 490 20.45 12.44 45.27
N GLU A 491 19.69 11.43 44.82
CA GLU A 491 20.16 10.10 44.47
C GLU A 491 21.10 10.06 43.26
N ALA A 492 21.12 11.11 42.43
CA ALA A 492 22.06 11.20 41.32
C ALA A 492 23.51 11.42 41.77
N GLY A 493 23.75 11.74 43.06
CA GLY A 493 25.09 11.85 43.62
C GLY A 493 25.98 12.89 42.92
N GLY A 494 25.38 13.94 42.35
CA GLY A 494 26.08 15.00 41.63
C GLY A 494 26.44 14.69 40.17
N LYS A 495 25.98 13.56 39.60
CA LYS A 495 26.14 13.23 38.18
C LYS A 495 25.38 14.23 37.29
N THR A 496 25.92 14.48 36.09
CA THR A 496 25.15 15.12 35.03
C THR A 496 24.01 14.21 34.56
N LEU A 497 22.98 14.78 33.91
CA LEU A 497 21.84 14.02 33.39
C LEU A 497 22.28 12.84 32.52
N LEU A 498 23.27 13.07 31.64
CA LEU A 498 23.77 12.05 30.71
C LEU A 498 24.53 10.94 31.43
N GLU A 499 25.31 11.27 32.47
CA GLU A 499 26.01 10.27 33.30
C GLU A 499 25.06 9.50 34.21
N TYR A 500 23.99 10.14 34.66
CA TYR A 500 22.96 9.49 35.46
C TYR A 500 22.15 8.52 34.59
N LEU A 501 21.71 8.96 33.41
CA LEU A 501 20.90 8.17 32.50
C LEU A 501 21.69 7.20 31.60
N GLU A 502 23.01 7.15 31.71
CA GLU A 502 23.90 6.42 30.80
C GLU A 502 23.51 4.94 30.64
N MET A 503 23.05 4.29 31.70
CA MET A 503 22.62 2.89 31.65
C MET A 503 21.11 2.71 31.84
N SER A 504 20.40 3.75 32.28
CA SER A 504 18.99 3.67 32.68
C SER A 504 18.08 3.21 31.55
N ALA A 505 18.34 3.62 30.31
CA ALA A 505 17.62 3.12 29.14
C ALA A 505 18.25 1.85 28.55
N VAL A 506 19.56 1.65 28.70
CA VAL A 506 20.29 0.52 28.11
C VAL A 506 19.92 -0.79 28.81
N TRP A 507 19.94 -0.83 30.14
CA TRP A 507 19.64 -2.03 30.92
C TRP A 507 18.27 -2.61 30.55
N PRO A 508 17.13 -1.90 30.72
CA PRO A 508 15.84 -2.47 30.41
C PRO A 508 15.68 -2.79 28.92
N MET A 509 16.19 -1.95 28.01
CA MET A 509 16.09 -2.20 26.57
C MET A 509 16.78 -3.51 26.17
N TYR A 510 18.02 -3.71 26.59
CA TYR A 510 18.81 -4.87 26.20
C TYR A 510 18.36 -6.13 26.93
N TYR A 511 18.12 -6.03 28.25
CA TYR A 511 17.58 -7.12 29.05
C TYR A 511 16.26 -7.65 28.45
N ASP A 512 15.29 -6.76 28.23
CA ASP A 512 13.97 -7.14 27.69
C ASP A 512 14.08 -7.70 26.26
N THR A 513 14.93 -7.10 25.41
CA THR A 513 15.18 -7.58 24.03
C THR A 513 15.72 -9.01 24.01
N TYR A 514 16.50 -9.39 25.03
CA TYR A 514 17.00 -10.75 25.16
C TYR A 514 15.95 -11.68 25.76
N HIS A 515 15.48 -11.39 26.97
CA HIS A 515 14.66 -12.30 27.78
C HIS A 515 13.24 -12.52 27.24
N THR A 516 12.68 -11.60 26.45
CA THR A 516 11.41 -11.82 25.73
C THR A 516 11.43 -13.08 24.85
N PHE A 517 12.61 -13.45 24.35
CA PHE A 517 12.78 -14.58 23.44
C PHE A 517 13.43 -15.80 24.11
N ASP A 518 13.39 -15.90 25.44
CA ASP A 518 13.86 -17.08 26.18
C ASP A 518 13.11 -18.34 25.74
N ASP A 519 11.77 -18.26 25.69
CA ASP A 519 10.93 -19.36 25.23
C ASP A 519 11.27 -19.79 23.81
N PHE A 520 11.41 -18.82 22.89
CA PHE A 520 11.80 -19.09 21.51
C PHE A 520 13.12 -19.86 21.42
N ARG A 521 14.16 -19.41 22.13
CA ARG A 521 15.48 -20.05 22.10
C ARG A 521 15.44 -21.45 22.69
N ARG A 522 14.74 -21.63 23.82
CA ARG A 522 14.57 -22.92 24.49
C ARG A 522 13.80 -23.90 23.60
N ASP A 523 12.61 -23.50 23.14
CA ASP A 523 11.71 -24.34 22.35
C ASP A 523 12.36 -24.75 21.02
N TYR A 524 13.11 -23.85 20.37
CA TYR A 524 13.84 -24.18 19.13
C TYR A 524 14.94 -25.21 19.39
N LEU A 525 15.73 -25.03 20.47
CA LEU A 525 16.78 -25.96 20.86
C LEU A 525 16.20 -27.34 21.19
N GLU A 526 15.11 -27.40 21.94
CA GLU A 526 14.42 -28.64 22.30
C GLU A 526 13.90 -29.38 21.05
N LYS A 527 13.26 -28.66 20.13
CA LYS A 527 12.67 -29.26 18.93
C LYS A 527 13.68 -29.71 17.88
N PHE A 528 14.74 -28.93 17.66
CA PHE A 528 15.67 -29.14 16.55
C PHE A 528 17.09 -29.57 16.96
N GLY A 529 17.39 -29.60 18.26
CA GLY A 529 18.71 -30.00 18.78
C GLY A 529 19.85 -29.04 18.45
N LYS A 530 19.53 -27.81 18.02
CA LYS A 530 20.50 -26.75 17.68
C LYS A 530 19.95 -25.37 18.02
N PRO A 531 20.79 -24.35 18.27
CA PRO A 531 20.33 -22.98 18.46
C PRO A 531 19.62 -22.43 17.22
N ALA A 532 18.65 -21.54 17.43
CA ALA A 532 17.98 -20.82 16.36
C ALA A 532 18.95 -19.88 15.61
N CYS A 533 18.84 -19.84 14.29
CA CYS A 533 19.58 -18.87 13.49
C CYS A 533 18.91 -17.50 13.60
N VAL A 534 19.69 -16.47 13.93
CA VAL A 534 19.26 -15.07 13.98
C VAL A 534 20.21 -14.20 13.16
N GLY A 535 19.68 -13.10 12.63
CA GLY A 535 20.47 -12.13 11.86
C GLY A 535 21.65 -11.56 12.67
N PRO A 536 22.71 -11.08 11.98
CA PRO A 536 23.93 -10.59 12.64
C PRO A 536 23.66 -9.43 13.60
N TYR A 537 22.71 -8.56 13.27
CA TYR A 537 22.26 -7.46 14.13
C TYR A 537 21.76 -7.99 15.48
N MET A 538 20.78 -8.90 15.43
CA MET A 538 20.15 -9.48 16.62
C MET A 538 21.10 -10.36 17.40
N GLY A 539 21.93 -11.16 16.74
CA GLY A 539 22.94 -11.98 17.39
C GLY A 539 23.92 -11.13 18.22
N LYS A 540 24.40 -10.00 17.66
CA LYS A 540 25.27 -9.08 18.40
C LYS A 540 24.52 -8.40 19.57
N ARG A 541 23.29 -7.95 19.34
CA ARG A 541 22.47 -7.26 20.35
C ARG A 541 22.15 -8.18 21.54
N TRP A 542 21.76 -9.41 21.27
CA TRP A 542 21.55 -10.44 22.30
C TRP A 542 22.85 -10.78 23.04
N GLY A 543 23.97 -10.93 22.33
CA GLY A 543 25.26 -11.18 22.97
C GLY A 543 25.71 -10.08 23.94
N LEU A 544 25.41 -8.81 23.62
CA LEU A 544 25.67 -7.68 24.52
C LEU A 544 24.72 -7.60 25.72
N ALA A 545 23.54 -8.20 25.63
CA ALA A 545 22.51 -8.17 26.67
C ALA A 545 22.69 -9.23 27.75
N VAL A 546 23.39 -10.33 27.45
CA VAL A 546 23.64 -11.46 28.39
C VAL A 546 24.11 -11.05 29.80
N PRO A 547 25.03 -10.08 29.98
CA PRO A 547 25.51 -9.75 31.31
C PRO A 547 24.51 -8.93 32.16
N PHE A 548 23.44 -8.38 31.57
CA PHE A 548 22.54 -7.50 32.29
C PHE A 548 21.58 -8.28 33.19
N THR A 549 21.34 -7.79 34.40
CA THR A 549 20.50 -8.47 35.40
C THR A 549 19.09 -7.87 35.50
N GLU A 550 18.18 -8.61 36.14
CA GLU A 550 16.82 -8.11 36.39
C GLU A 550 16.84 -6.89 37.31
N GLU A 551 17.74 -6.86 38.30
CA GLU A 551 17.90 -5.72 39.21
C GLU A 551 18.37 -4.46 38.48
N GLU A 552 19.33 -4.58 37.56
CA GLU A 552 19.78 -3.46 36.72
C GLU A 552 18.65 -2.95 35.81
N ARG A 553 17.86 -3.88 35.26
CA ARG A 553 16.67 -3.56 34.47
C ARG A 553 15.62 -2.81 35.31
N GLU A 554 15.33 -3.25 36.53
CA GLU A 554 14.41 -2.57 37.44
C GLU A 554 14.91 -1.18 37.86
N GLN A 555 16.21 -1.06 38.13
CA GLN A 555 16.85 0.21 38.44
C GLN A 555 16.68 1.19 37.28
N GLY A 556 17.03 0.80 36.05
CA GLY A 556 16.91 1.68 34.89
C GLY A 556 15.48 2.16 34.67
N VAL A 557 14.48 1.29 34.84
CA VAL A 557 13.06 1.69 34.77
C VAL A 557 12.70 2.68 35.88
N ALA A 558 13.18 2.51 37.11
CA ALA A 558 12.90 3.41 38.21
C ALA A 558 13.50 4.80 37.99
N GLU A 559 14.74 4.89 37.49
CA GLU A 559 15.44 6.14 37.18
C GLU A 559 14.75 6.96 36.08
N MET A 560 13.89 6.32 35.26
CA MET A 560 13.14 6.98 34.19
C MET A 560 11.69 7.32 34.56
N LYS A 561 11.19 6.94 35.75
CA LYS A 561 9.81 7.22 36.19
C LYS A 561 9.71 8.63 36.76
N ASP A 562 9.56 9.63 35.89
CA ASP A 562 9.06 10.93 36.34
C ASP A 562 7.97 11.49 35.44
N THR A 563 7.03 12.18 36.07
CA THR A 563 5.76 12.63 35.49
C THR A 563 5.91 13.89 34.64
N ILE A 564 5.46 13.85 33.38
CA ILE A 564 5.35 15.04 32.54
C ILE A 564 3.92 15.61 32.59
N THR A 565 3.93 16.93 32.67
CA THR A 565 2.91 17.94 32.95
C THR A 565 1.77 18.04 31.91
N ASP A 566 0.75 18.86 32.20
CA ASP A 566 -0.37 19.28 31.32
C ASP A 566 0.03 20.00 29.99
N ALA A 567 1.30 19.92 29.56
CA ALA A 567 1.85 20.62 28.40
C ALA A 567 1.90 19.75 27.14
N VAL A 568 1.78 20.39 25.97
CA VAL A 568 2.06 19.79 24.67
C VAL A 568 3.52 20.07 24.32
N MET A 569 4.32 19.02 24.23
CA MET A 569 5.71 19.10 23.78
C MET A 569 5.76 18.87 22.27
N MET A 570 6.56 19.66 21.57
CA MET A 570 6.82 19.47 20.15
C MET A 570 8.23 18.96 19.92
N MET A 571 8.39 17.99 19.02
CA MET A 571 9.70 17.40 18.73
C MET A 571 9.95 17.35 17.21
N PRO A 572 11.19 17.63 16.77
CA PRO A 572 11.58 17.41 15.38
C PRO A 572 11.79 15.91 15.14
N PHE A 573 11.35 15.44 13.97
CA PHE A 573 11.50 14.04 13.55
C PHE A 573 12.06 13.97 12.12
N GLY A 574 12.98 13.02 11.88
CA GLY A 574 13.46 12.67 10.55
C GLY A 574 14.97 12.82 10.33
N ALA A 575 15.51 11.99 9.42
CA ALA A 575 16.93 11.98 9.10
C ALA A 575 17.33 13.18 8.23
N ALA A 576 18.45 13.83 8.59
CA ALA A 576 18.94 15.04 7.93
C ALA A 576 19.26 14.87 6.42
N ALA A 577 19.67 13.66 6.02
CA ALA A 577 20.11 13.30 4.67
C ALA A 577 19.40 12.06 4.11
N PRO A 578 19.34 11.88 2.77
CA PRO A 578 18.90 10.63 2.15
C PRO A 578 19.76 9.45 2.62
N LYS A 579 19.13 8.29 2.82
CA LYS A 579 19.81 7.03 3.14
C LYS A 579 19.36 5.98 2.15
N TYR A 580 20.27 5.52 1.30
CA TYR A 580 19.96 4.65 0.18
C TYR A 580 20.08 3.18 0.57
N ARG A 581 19.30 2.35 -0.12
CA ARG A 581 19.27 0.91 0.07
C ARG A 581 20.62 0.24 -0.22
N ASP A 582 21.39 0.77 -1.14
CA ASP A 582 22.70 0.25 -1.55
C ASP A 582 23.87 0.86 -0.76
N ASP A 583 23.61 1.71 0.24
CA ASP A 583 24.65 2.18 1.15
C ASP A 583 24.98 1.05 2.16
N ALA A 584 26.26 0.72 2.32
CA ALA A 584 26.71 -0.27 3.28
C ALA A 584 26.54 0.25 4.73
N ASN A 585 26.11 -0.63 5.63
CA ASN A 585 26.01 -0.27 7.05
C ASN A 585 27.37 -0.29 7.73
N ASN A 586 27.56 0.61 8.70
CA ASN A 586 28.67 0.51 9.64
C ASN A 586 28.32 -0.50 10.75
N LEU A 587 29.32 -1.26 11.22
CA LEU A 587 29.16 -2.18 12.34
C LEU A 587 28.85 -1.40 13.63
N LEU A 588 27.83 -1.85 14.37
CA LEU A 588 27.26 -1.14 15.51
C LEU A 588 28.22 -0.92 16.69
N SER A 589 28.13 0.26 17.31
CA SER A 589 28.45 0.52 18.72
C SER A 589 27.18 0.33 19.59
N ILE A 590 27.34 0.27 20.91
CA ILE A 590 26.19 0.42 21.83
C ILE A 590 25.52 1.76 21.50
N VAL A 591 24.20 1.75 21.33
CA VAL A 591 23.43 2.97 21.09
C VAL A 591 23.30 3.70 22.42
N GLY A 592 23.65 4.98 22.44
CA GLY A 592 23.53 5.81 23.62
C GLY A 592 22.11 5.83 24.16
N SER A 593 22.00 5.87 25.48
CA SER A 593 20.82 5.74 26.33
C SER A 593 19.80 6.88 26.20
N PHE A 594 20.24 8.06 25.76
CA PHE A 594 19.38 9.24 25.71
C PHE A 594 19.23 9.74 24.28
N SER A 595 18.07 9.46 23.70
CA SER A 595 17.58 10.01 22.45
C SER A 595 16.21 10.58 22.73
N VAL A 596 15.89 11.68 22.06
CA VAL A 596 14.57 12.29 22.08
C VAL A 596 13.49 11.31 21.59
N PHE A 597 13.85 10.28 20.82
CA PHE A 597 12.93 9.22 20.41
C PHE A 597 12.61 8.21 21.51
N TYR A 598 13.50 8.03 22.50
CA TYR A 598 13.31 7.10 23.65
C TYR A 598 12.30 7.61 24.67
N LEU A 599 12.17 8.93 24.80
CA LEU A 599 11.44 9.51 25.92
C LEU A 599 9.93 9.18 25.88
N PRO A 600 9.20 9.34 24.77
CA PRO A 600 7.76 9.08 24.78
C PRO A 600 7.38 7.60 25.03
N PRO A 601 8.03 6.59 24.43
CA PRO A 601 7.72 5.19 24.73
C PRO A 601 8.02 4.79 26.17
N VAL A 602 9.14 5.25 26.75
CA VAL A 602 9.49 5.00 28.17
C VAL A 602 8.44 5.57 29.11
N LEU A 603 8.08 6.83 28.89
CA LEU A 603 7.14 7.57 29.71
C LEU A 603 5.68 7.28 29.33
N GLN A 604 5.46 6.44 28.33
CA GLN A 604 4.14 6.08 27.81
C GLN A 604 3.30 7.32 27.42
N LEU A 605 3.95 8.32 26.81
CA LEU A 605 3.33 9.58 26.41
C LEU A 605 2.75 9.50 25.01
N PRO A 606 1.44 9.79 24.83
CA PRO A 606 0.82 9.88 23.51
C PRO A 606 1.62 10.77 22.58
N THR A 607 2.01 10.19 21.44
CA THR A 607 2.80 10.87 20.42
C THR A 607 2.10 10.80 19.08
N LEU A 608 1.95 11.96 18.45
CA LEU A 608 1.36 12.14 17.14
C LEU A 608 2.39 12.77 16.21
N ILE A 609 2.79 12.05 15.16
CA ILE A 609 3.71 12.57 14.13
C ILE A 609 2.90 13.05 12.93
N VAL A 610 3.14 14.29 12.50
CA VAL A 610 2.42 14.99 11.42
C VAL A 610 3.40 15.43 10.34
N PRO A 611 3.21 15.05 9.06
CA PRO A 611 3.91 15.64 7.92
C PRO A 611 3.57 17.13 7.79
N VAL A 612 4.61 17.95 7.88
CA VAL A 612 4.50 19.41 7.82
C VAL A 612 5.02 19.96 6.50
N GLY A 613 5.69 19.15 5.68
CA GLY A 613 6.14 19.57 4.36
C GLY A 613 7.00 18.52 3.69
N GLN A 614 7.77 18.93 2.69
CA GLN A 614 8.71 18.06 1.99
C GLN A 614 9.99 18.80 1.56
N LYS A 615 11.13 18.14 1.69
CA LYS A 615 12.45 18.68 1.38
C LYS A 615 12.95 18.12 0.04
N PRO A 616 13.33 18.98 -0.92
CA PRO A 616 13.94 18.52 -2.15
C PRO A 616 15.34 17.96 -1.89
N TYR A 617 15.73 16.95 -2.67
CA TYR A 617 17.08 16.44 -2.78
C TYR A 617 17.34 16.00 -4.22
N ASP A 618 18.60 16.05 -4.63
CA ASP A 618 19.00 15.54 -5.93
C ASP A 618 19.24 14.04 -5.80
N SER A 619 18.43 13.23 -6.47
CA SER A 619 18.55 11.78 -6.38
C SER A 619 19.61 11.25 -7.32
N ARG A 620 20.54 10.44 -6.78
CA ARG A 620 21.49 9.68 -7.60
C ARG A 620 20.87 8.49 -8.33
N ILE A 621 19.66 8.07 -7.93
CA ILE A 621 18.98 6.90 -8.49
C ILE A 621 18.11 7.30 -9.67
N SER A 622 17.25 8.31 -9.50
CA SER A 622 16.38 8.77 -10.59
C SER A 622 17.05 9.81 -11.49
N GLY A 623 18.13 10.46 -11.04
CA GLY A 623 18.75 11.59 -11.73
C GLY A 623 17.89 12.86 -11.73
N LEU A 624 16.79 12.86 -10.99
CA LEU A 624 15.84 13.96 -10.88
C LEU A 624 15.93 14.61 -9.49
N LYS A 625 15.36 15.81 -9.39
CA LYS A 625 15.03 16.40 -8.10
C LYS A 625 13.81 15.67 -7.53
N GLU A 626 13.98 15.13 -6.34
CA GLU A 626 12.99 14.34 -5.63
C GLU A 626 12.65 14.99 -4.29
N TYR A 627 11.56 14.56 -3.65
CA TYR A 627 11.09 15.15 -2.40
C TYR A 627 10.98 14.10 -1.29
N ARG A 628 11.45 14.45 -0.09
CA ARG A 628 11.30 13.64 1.13
C ARG A 628 10.33 14.31 2.08
N PRO A 629 9.36 13.59 2.67
CA PRO A 629 8.50 14.15 3.70
C PRO A 629 9.33 14.66 4.88
N ILE A 630 8.94 15.83 5.40
CA ILE A 630 9.41 16.38 6.67
C ILE A 630 8.24 16.33 7.62
N VAL A 631 8.49 15.80 8.81
CA VAL A 631 7.47 15.59 9.83
C VAL A 631 7.87 16.29 11.13
N SER A 632 6.87 16.67 11.91
CA SER A 632 7.02 17.16 13.28
C SER A 632 6.08 16.35 14.18
N SER A 633 6.17 16.50 15.49
CA SER A 633 5.29 15.77 16.40
C SER A 633 4.63 16.67 17.45
N PHE A 634 3.51 16.17 17.96
CA PHE A 634 2.96 16.55 19.25
C PHE A 634 3.15 15.38 20.22
N VAL A 635 3.61 15.68 21.41
CA VAL A 635 3.66 14.77 22.55
C VAL A 635 2.81 15.38 23.65
N GLY A 636 1.87 14.62 24.17
CA GLY A 636 0.95 15.07 25.20
C GLY A 636 1.05 14.23 26.47
N ALA A 637 0.34 14.67 27.51
CA ALA A 637 0.18 13.91 28.74
C ALA A 637 -0.64 12.62 28.50
N HIS A 638 -0.60 11.69 29.46
CA HIS A 638 -1.44 10.49 29.42
C HIS A 638 -2.92 10.81 29.16
N GLY A 639 -3.55 10.04 28.27
CA GLY A 639 -4.97 10.19 27.92
C GLY A 639 -5.28 11.38 27.00
N SER A 640 -4.27 12.11 26.50
CA SER A 640 -4.46 13.24 25.59
C SER A 640 -4.55 12.86 24.10
N ASP A 641 -4.61 11.56 23.77
CA ASP A 641 -4.57 11.03 22.40
C ASP A 641 -5.56 11.72 21.44
N ILE A 642 -6.83 11.82 21.85
CA ILE A 642 -7.90 12.47 21.07
C ILE A 642 -7.71 14.01 21.03
N LEU A 643 -7.16 14.60 22.08
CA LEU A 643 -6.85 16.03 22.10
C LEU A 643 -5.75 16.35 21.08
N LEU A 644 -4.68 15.55 21.02
CA LEU A 644 -3.58 15.75 20.06
C LEU A 644 -4.08 15.66 18.61
N LEU A 645 -4.95 14.69 18.35
CA LEU A 645 -5.66 14.51 17.08
C LEU A 645 -6.42 15.77 16.65
N ASN A 646 -7.35 16.20 17.51
CA ASN A 646 -8.21 17.37 17.23
C ASN A 646 -7.37 18.65 17.13
N LEU A 647 -6.32 18.78 17.95
CA LEU A 647 -5.40 19.90 17.91
C LEU A 647 -4.64 19.94 16.58
N ALA A 648 -4.07 18.83 16.15
CA ALA A 648 -3.32 18.76 14.89
C ALA A 648 -4.20 19.14 13.71
N GLU A 649 -5.41 18.57 13.62
CA GLU A 649 -6.35 18.89 12.55
C GLU A 649 -6.74 20.37 12.55
N ALA A 650 -7.09 20.93 13.72
CA ALA A 650 -7.49 22.32 13.84
C ALA A 650 -6.35 23.30 13.51
N VAL A 651 -5.12 22.98 13.95
CA VAL A 651 -3.91 23.75 13.63
C VAL A 651 -3.67 23.77 12.13
N LEU A 652 -3.69 22.60 11.46
CA LEU A 652 -3.49 22.51 10.01
C LEU A 652 -4.56 23.30 9.25
N LYS A 653 -5.84 23.15 9.61
CA LYS A 653 -6.94 23.90 9.01
C LYS A 653 -6.79 25.41 9.22
N SER A 654 -6.38 25.86 10.41
CA SER A 654 -6.19 27.29 10.70
C SER A 654 -5.12 27.98 9.83
N ALA A 655 -4.22 27.19 9.25
CA ALA A 655 -3.16 27.65 8.38
C ALA A 655 -3.42 27.39 6.89
N ASN A 656 -4.60 26.86 6.54
CA ASN A 656 -4.93 26.34 5.20
C ASN A 656 -3.89 25.31 4.72
N TRP A 657 -3.50 24.40 5.61
CA TRP A 657 -2.58 23.32 5.29
C TRP A 657 -3.37 22.03 5.04
N PRO A 658 -2.92 21.20 4.08
CA PRO A 658 -3.59 19.93 3.81
C PRO A 658 -3.65 19.05 5.06
N THR A 659 -4.82 18.45 5.29
CA THR A 659 -5.04 17.45 6.34
C THR A 659 -4.91 16.03 5.80
N GLU A 660 -4.38 15.85 4.59
CA GLU A 660 -4.15 14.55 3.96
C GLU A 660 -2.79 14.56 3.26
N VAL A 661 -2.18 13.38 3.07
CA VAL A 661 -1.03 13.22 2.17
C VAL A 661 -1.36 12.26 1.04
N LYS A 662 -0.73 12.50 -0.11
CA LYS A 662 -0.85 11.64 -1.28
C LYS A 662 -0.14 10.31 -1.04
N THR A 663 -0.58 9.25 -1.70
CA THR A 663 0.20 8.02 -1.85
C THR A 663 1.23 8.16 -2.98
N GLY A 664 2.23 7.28 -2.99
CA GLY A 664 3.26 7.19 -4.03
C GLY A 664 4.42 8.18 -3.83
N ARG A 665 4.98 8.66 -4.93
CA ARG A 665 6.26 9.37 -4.98
C ARG A 665 6.36 10.62 -4.09
N GLU A 666 5.33 11.44 -4.05
CA GLU A 666 5.30 12.69 -3.30
C GLU A 666 4.25 12.63 -2.19
N ALA A 667 4.57 13.16 -1.00
CA ALA A 667 3.57 13.28 0.07
C ALA A 667 2.59 14.42 -0.19
N PHE A 668 3.06 15.49 -0.84
CA PHE A 668 2.27 16.65 -1.21
C PHE A 668 2.54 17.06 -2.65
N THR A 669 1.55 17.65 -3.31
CA THR A 669 1.78 18.35 -4.58
C THR A 669 2.81 19.46 -4.34
N VAL A 670 3.83 19.54 -5.18
CA VAL A 670 4.93 20.50 -5.03
C VAL A 670 4.42 21.94 -5.22
N GLY A 671 4.70 22.81 -4.25
CA GLY A 671 4.41 24.24 -4.32
C GLY A 671 5.65 25.11 -4.12
N ASP A 672 5.58 26.38 -4.53
CA ASP A 672 6.67 27.34 -4.36
C ASP A 672 6.58 28.06 -3.01
N ASN A 673 6.95 27.36 -1.93
CA ASN A 673 7.05 27.94 -0.59
C ASN A 673 8.06 27.17 0.27
N VAL A 674 8.26 27.63 1.51
CA VAL A 674 9.22 27.05 2.44
C VAL A 674 8.99 25.56 2.70
N ARG A 675 7.73 25.08 2.64
CA ARG A 675 7.32 23.68 2.87
C ARG A 675 7.39 22.82 1.61
N ASN A 676 7.52 23.44 0.43
CA ASN A 676 7.35 22.83 -0.89
C ASN A 676 6.01 22.08 -1.07
N VAL A 677 4.93 22.66 -0.53
CA VAL A 677 3.57 22.11 -0.58
C VAL A 677 2.67 23.11 -1.28
N LEU A 678 1.95 22.71 -2.32
CA LEU A 678 0.95 23.56 -2.97
C LEU A 678 -0.12 23.93 -1.93
N GLN A 679 -0.37 25.23 -1.74
CA GLN A 679 -1.49 25.67 -0.90
C GLN A 679 -2.79 25.44 -1.65
N GLU A 680 -3.79 24.91 -0.96
CA GLU A 680 -5.13 24.79 -1.51
C GLU A 680 -5.80 26.16 -1.45
N ASP A 681 -6.39 26.59 -2.57
CA ASP A 681 -7.26 27.75 -2.59
C ASP A 681 -8.52 27.40 -1.77
N VAL A 682 -8.93 28.31 -0.88
CA VAL A 682 -10.16 28.14 -0.10
C VAL A 682 -11.34 28.38 -1.04
N GLU A 683 -12.09 27.33 -1.39
CA GLU A 683 -13.47 27.47 -1.89
C GLU A 683 -14.46 27.71 -0.75
#